data_AF-H5WPD8-F1
#
_entry.id   AF-H5WPD8-F1
#
_cell.length_a   1.000
_cell.length_b   1.000
_cell.length_c   1.000
_cell.angle_alpha   90.00
_cell.angle_beta   90.00
_cell.angle_gamma   90.00
#
_symmetry.space_group_name_H-M   'P 1'
#
loop_
_entity.id
_entity.type
_entity.pdbx_description
1 polymer ?
#
loop_
_entity_poly.entity_id
_entity_poly.type
_entity_poly.pdbx_seq_one_letter_code
_entity_poly.pdbx_strand_id
1 'polypeptide(L)'
;MSLPRKPFRIFISSPGDVSYERSIARNEIARLAQEAGPADLFDLQVVSWDDPNAPAAMLANQAPQSALRRQLVDPGDCELVIVIFWSRMGTPLTGTDFRKQDGSLYLSGTEWEFENALHSKSRPDMLVYRRVDIINVDPDDASYEESIRQQSLVSQFFKQFVQNDGAMNGFHHKYKGTEGFRDRVRKDILGVLRFRADDASASTASADPEARLTPRWKVNPYLGLAAYSEDYAEVFCGRDQEVNALLDKLGTHQNCVAVVGASGSGKSSLISGGLLPRLKKSALLNSDTWVVHTIKPAVVSVADGFLWGTDPRRDSKDPVANQANFDRQVDEHLTRHNRAERLIVFIDQVEELVKADDGKIAAYAAAIRAFTACPRVTLLLACRSDLYGDWLEATGLQQLFQSSTFMLASPTPADLIDIIRRPARMAGIEVEDRVIGEILESVAGNAGALPLMSYLLGQLYDRAGASRRFDFATYTAVGGIKAVVSQGAERTFETLTTDQQRRFDDVFALLVTIDERGRASRVSCPVEQITRSGDAASVLSTFVEARLLTLLERDDGRRVAEISHESLITHWPRLATLVEKQAQHIRWRSGFRLSAERWRVEGRGDVRLLQGKELDLTVQAISRPDVNLDDDEQAFVDASVARRAAIRRKARRIQFTVGAGVIVSLVLTCVAVLLVWSGYRESLDTAASLKSSSSAQSLALTVSQQGDDATLMDLTVAAEFDTGHYETISLVGTNGKPLVSRQMNSRSLDVPAWFAHAVALAPAHGVATIVIGWKPAGQLTVVPDRGRDVKRMWSLLLMILVYVSVTLTVMISVSTMFLARHRALVQSVE
;
A
#
# COMPACT_ATOMS: atom_id res chain seq x y z
N MET A 1 -21.19 -63.55 1.89
CA MET A 1 -22.21 -62.86 2.73
C MET A 1 -21.78 -61.41 2.83
N SER A 2 -22.51 -60.50 2.20
CA SER A 2 -22.30 -59.05 2.35
C SER A 2 -22.61 -58.65 3.78
N LEU A 3 -21.70 -57.92 4.44
CA LEU A 3 -21.96 -57.32 5.75
C LEU A 3 -23.24 -56.46 5.66
N PRO A 4 -24.14 -56.50 6.65
CA PRO A 4 -25.33 -55.65 6.64
C PRO A 4 -24.91 -54.17 6.70
N ARG A 5 -25.38 -53.37 5.75
CA ARG A 5 -25.16 -51.92 5.72
C ARG A 5 -25.81 -51.29 6.95
N LYS A 6 -25.11 -50.37 7.63
CA LYS A 6 -25.66 -49.65 8.79
C LYS A 6 -26.59 -48.54 8.31
N PRO A 7 -27.82 -48.40 8.85
CA PRO A 7 -28.69 -47.29 8.47
C PRO A 7 -28.03 -45.95 8.82
N PHE A 8 -28.08 -44.98 7.90
CA PHE A 8 -27.51 -43.66 8.06
C PHE A 8 -28.50 -42.62 7.50
N ARG A 9 -29.29 -42.04 8.40
CA ARG A 9 -30.35 -41.08 8.10
C ARG A 9 -29.77 -39.68 8.00
N ILE A 10 -30.10 -39.01 6.89
CA ILE A 10 -29.64 -37.68 6.57
C ILE A 10 -30.87 -36.76 6.48
N PHE A 11 -30.98 -35.82 7.42
CA PHE A 11 -32.03 -34.82 7.38
C PHE A 11 -31.57 -33.61 6.56
N ILE A 12 -32.42 -33.13 5.64
CA ILE A 12 -32.12 -31.91 4.86
C ILE A 12 -33.15 -30.83 5.18
N SER A 13 -32.68 -29.76 5.82
CA SER A 13 -33.43 -28.57 6.18
C SER A 13 -33.05 -27.40 5.27
N SER A 14 -34.02 -26.76 4.63
CA SER A 14 -33.76 -25.56 3.84
C SER A 14 -35.03 -24.72 3.64
N PRO A 15 -34.93 -23.37 3.61
CA PRO A 15 -35.99 -22.51 3.12
C PRO A 15 -36.22 -22.70 1.60
N GLY A 16 -37.31 -22.14 1.08
CA GLY A 16 -37.75 -22.37 -0.31
C GLY A 16 -36.88 -21.74 -1.40
N ASP A 17 -36.09 -20.71 -1.08
CA ASP A 17 -35.22 -19.99 -2.01
C ASP A 17 -33.94 -20.74 -2.39
N VAL A 18 -33.66 -21.87 -1.74
CA VAL A 18 -32.51 -22.77 -2.02
C VAL A 18 -32.97 -24.17 -2.41
N SER A 19 -34.14 -24.26 -3.07
CA SER A 19 -34.72 -25.52 -3.54
C SER A 19 -33.82 -26.27 -4.52
N TYR A 20 -33.03 -25.55 -5.32
CA TYR A 20 -32.07 -26.15 -6.24
C TYR A 20 -30.88 -26.77 -5.50
N GLU A 21 -30.30 -26.09 -4.51
CA GLU A 21 -29.24 -26.62 -3.66
C GLU A 21 -29.72 -27.82 -2.85
N ARG A 22 -30.96 -27.78 -2.34
CA ARG A 22 -31.59 -28.96 -1.73
C ARG A 22 -31.64 -30.15 -2.69
N SER A 23 -31.97 -29.93 -3.97
CA SER A 23 -31.96 -31.00 -4.98
C SER A 23 -30.56 -31.52 -5.28
N ILE A 24 -29.54 -30.64 -5.31
CA ILE A 24 -28.14 -31.01 -5.48
C ILE A 24 -27.69 -31.92 -4.33
N ALA A 25 -27.98 -31.54 -3.08
CA ALA A 25 -27.61 -32.35 -1.92
C ALA A 25 -28.22 -33.77 -2.00
N ARG A 26 -29.50 -33.90 -2.37
CA ARG A 26 -30.15 -35.21 -2.57
C ARG A 26 -29.49 -36.02 -3.68
N ASN A 27 -29.20 -35.40 -4.82
CA ASN A 27 -28.57 -36.08 -5.95
C ASN A 27 -27.16 -36.56 -5.61
N GLU A 28 -26.38 -35.78 -4.86
CA GLU A 28 -25.04 -36.19 -4.43
C GLU A 28 -25.10 -37.32 -3.39
N ILE A 29 -26.06 -37.31 -2.45
CA ILE A 29 -26.28 -38.44 -1.54
C ILE A 29 -26.63 -39.71 -2.32
N ALA A 30 -27.52 -39.62 -3.30
CA ALA A 30 -27.92 -40.75 -4.14
C ALA A 30 -26.75 -41.29 -4.99
N ARG A 31 -25.89 -40.41 -5.52
CA ARG A 31 -24.65 -40.81 -6.22
C ARG A 31 -23.68 -41.52 -5.29
N LEU A 32 -23.43 -40.95 -4.12
CA LEU A 32 -22.53 -41.55 -3.13
C LEU A 32 -23.00 -42.94 -2.68
N ALA A 33 -24.31 -43.19 -2.61
CA ALA A 33 -24.85 -44.51 -2.31
C ALA A 33 -24.58 -45.58 -3.39
N GLN A 34 -24.23 -45.17 -4.62
CA GLN A 34 -23.96 -46.05 -5.78
C GLN A 34 -22.47 -46.21 -6.08
N GLU A 35 -21.62 -45.33 -5.54
CA GLU A 35 -20.17 -45.33 -5.76
C GLU A 35 -19.45 -46.25 -4.76
N ALA A 36 -18.42 -46.98 -5.22
CA ALA A 36 -17.60 -47.82 -4.35
C ALA A 36 -16.75 -46.94 -3.41
N GLY A 37 -16.80 -47.19 -2.10
CA GLY A 37 -16.06 -46.38 -1.12
C GLY A 37 -16.61 -46.40 0.31
N PRO A 38 -16.35 -45.37 1.14
CA PRO A 38 -16.79 -45.29 2.53
C PRO A 38 -18.31 -45.40 2.70
N ALA A 39 -19.07 -45.03 1.67
CA ALA A 39 -20.53 -45.13 1.63
C ALA A 39 -21.03 -46.58 1.57
N ASP A 40 -20.23 -47.56 1.12
CA ASP A 40 -20.63 -48.96 1.03
C ASP A 40 -20.97 -49.59 2.40
N LEU A 41 -20.45 -49.00 3.48
CA LEU A 41 -20.69 -49.42 4.85
C LEU A 41 -22.05 -48.96 5.39
N PHE A 42 -22.69 -48.01 4.71
CA PHE A 42 -23.88 -47.32 5.18
C PHE A 42 -25.05 -47.45 4.19
N ASP A 43 -26.26 -47.51 4.71
CA ASP A 43 -27.49 -47.39 3.95
C ASP A 43 -28.00 -45.95 4.10
N LEU A 44 -27.70 -45.10 3.10
CA LEU A 44 -27.98 -43.66 3.15
C LEU A 44 -29.47 -43.39 2.90
N GLN A 45 -30.17 -42.92 3.93
CA GLN A 45 -31.60 -42.64 3.87
C GLN A 45 -31.85 -41.14 4.03
N VAL A 46 -32.42 -40.49 3.00
CA VAL A 46 -32.74 -39.06 3.08
C VAL A 46 -34.10 -38.88 3.73
N VAL A 47 -34.16 -38.10 4.81
CA VAL A 47 -35.39 -37.68 5.47
C VAL A 47 -35.70 -36.25 5.04
N SER A 48 -36.82 -36.05 4.34
CA SER A 48 -37.25 -34.72 3.91
C SER A 48 -38.77 -34.62 3.79
N TRP A 49 -39.32 -33.47 4.17
CA TRP A 49 -40.75 -33.17 4.20
C TRP A 49 -41.43 -33.05 2.83
N ASP A 50 -40.68 -32.77 1.77
CA ASP A 50 -41.18 -32.63 0.39
C ASP A 50 -40.91 -33.88 -0.47
N ASP A 51 -40.88 -35.09 0.11
CA ASP A 51 -40.75 -36.32 -0.67
C ASP A 51 -42.09 -36.69 -1.33
N PRO A 52 -42.21 -36.68 -2.68
CA PRO A 52 -43.45 -37.04 -3.37
C PRO A 52 -43.85 -38.51 -3.17
N ASN A 53 -42.98 -39.35 -2.62
CA ASN A 53 -43.25 -40.75 -2.30
C ASN A 53 -43.63 -40.99 -0.81
N ALA A 54 -43.74 -39.93 0.00
CA ALA A 54 -44.15 -40.06 1.40
C ALA A 54 -45.66 -40.39 1.52
N PRO A 55 -46.06 -41.40 2.32
CA PRO A 55 -47.46 -41.77 2.47
C PRO A 55 -48.19 -40.78 3.37
N ALA A 56 -48.92 -39.79 2.84
CA ALA A 56 -49.78 -38.94 3.66
C ALA A 56 -51.11 -38.55 2.97
N ALA A 57 -52.22 -38.83 3.65
CA ALA A 57 -53.55 -38.29 3.33
C ALA A 57 -53.76 -36.97 4.08
N MET A 58 -54.10 -35.89 3.38
CA MET A 58 -54.36 -34.57 4.00
C MET A 58 -55.82 -34.42 4.46
N LEU A 59 -56.04 -33.84 5.64
CA LEU A 59 -57.32 -33.31 6.09
C LEU A 59 -57.35 -31.79 5.84
N ALA A 60 -58.45 -31.29 5.26
CA ALA A 60 -58.57 -29.97 4.63
C ALA A 60 -58.42 -28.72 5.54
N ASN A 61 -58.16 -28.87 6.83
CA ASN A 61 -58.31 -27.77 7.82
C ASN A 61 -57.01 -27.41 8.56
N GLN A 62 -55.82 -27.81 8.08
CA GLN A 62 -54.54 -27.58 8.76
C GLN A 62 -53.45 -27.03 7.83
N ALA A 63 -52.52 -26.24 8.38
CA ALA A 63 -51.35 -25.77 7.65
C ALA A 63 -50.49 -26.97 7.17
N PRO A 64 -49.93 -26.95 5.96
CA PRO A 64 -49.26 -28.12 5.35
C PRO A 64 -48.14 -28.71 6.22
N GLN A 65 -47.41 -27.85 6.94
CA GLN A 65 -46.25 -28.24 7.75
C GLN A 65 -46.63 -28.94 9.08
N SER A 66 -47.81 -28.67 9.66
CA SER A 66 -48.22 -29.28 10.92
C SER A 66 -48.88 -30.66 10.74
N ALA A 67 -49.47 -30.92 9.57
CA ALA A 67 -50.09 -32.20 9.24
C ALA A 67 -49.07 -33.30 8.85
N LEU A 68 -47.96 -32.93 8.18
CA LEU A 68 -46.92 -33.89 7.76
C LEU A 68 -45.96 -34.33 8.90
N ARG A 69 -45.81 -33.55 9.97
CA ARG A 69 -44.83 -33.81 11.04
C ARG A 69 -45.10 -35.04 11.90
N ARG A 70 -46.34 -35.56 11.94
CA ARG A 70 -46.68 -36.74 12.78
C ARG A 70 -46.10 -38.07 12.29
N GLN A 71 -45.45 -38.09 11.12
CA GLN A 71 -44.92 -39.32 10.50
C GLN A 71 -43.44 -39.21 10.04
N LEU A 72 -42.74 -38.11 10.31
CA LEU A 72 -41.33 -37.91 9.96
C LEU A 72 -40.43 -38.10 11.19
N VAL A 73 -39.23 -38.66 10.99
CA VAL A 73 -38.17 -38.80 12.01
C VAL A 73 -37.70 -37.41 12.45
N ASP A 74 -37.53 -37.19 13.75
CA ASP A 74 -37.04 -35.91 14.28
C ASP A 74 -35.60 -35.63 13.81
N PRO A 75 -35.23 -34.37 13.48
CA PRO A 75 -33.89 -34.02 13.03
C PRO A 75 -32.79 -34.46 14.02
N GLY A 76 -33.06 -34.34 15.32
CA GLY A 76 -32.17 -34.78 16.38
C GLY A 76 -31.94 -36.29 16.48
N ASP A 77 -32.77 -37.10 15.81
CA ASP A 77 -32.62 -38.56 15.77
C ASP A 77 -31.87 -39.05 14.54
N CYS A 78 -31.49 -38.16 13.61
CA CYS A 78 -30.71 -38.52 12.42
C CYS A 78 -29.20 -38.62 12.73
N GLU A 79 -28.43 -39.23 11.84
CA GLU A 79 -26.98 -39.34 11.97
C GLU A 79 -26.25 -38.09 11.41
N LEU A 80 -26.84 -37.44 10.39
CA LEU A 80 -26.35 -36.22 9.76
C LEU A 80 -27.51 -35.25 9.48
N VAL A 81 -27.30 -33.97 9.77
CA VAL A 81 -28.26 -32.90 9.48
C VAL A 81 -27.59 -31.85 8.60
N ILE A 82 -28.18 -31.60 7.43
CA ILE A 82 -27.74 -30.62 6.45
C ILE A 82 -28.71 -29.44 6.48
N VAL A 83 -28.21 -28.24 6.74
CA VAL A 83 -29.03 -27.02 6.80
C VAL A 83 -28.51 -26.02 5.77
N ILE A 84 -29.39 -25.49 4.90
CA ILE A 84 -28.97 -24.61 3.79
C ILE A 84 -29.74 -23.29 3.88
N PHE A 85 -29.04 -22.16 3.87
CA PHE A 85 -29.61 -20.81 3.87
C PHE A 85 -29.06 -19.93 2.74
N TRP A 86 -29.86 -18.98 2.27
CA TRP A 86 -29.43 -17.89 1.40
C TRP A 86 -30.05 -16.55 1.81
N SER A 87 -31.19 -16.19 1.23
CA SER A 87 -31.84 -14.87 1.37
C SER A 87 -33.04 -14.90 2.30
N ARG A 88 -33.63 -16.09 2.51
CA ARG A 88 -34.82 -16.27 3.33
C ARG A 88 -34.53 -17.11 4.57
N MET A 89 -35.16 -16.73 5.68
CA MET A 89 -35.13 -17.53 6.91
C MET A 89 -36.17 -18.64 6.85
N GLY A 90 -37.31 -18.37 6.21
CA GLY A 90 -38.44 -19.29 6.06
C GLY A 90 -39.73 -18.72 6.63
N THR A 91 -40.80 -19.52 6.61
CA THR A 91 -42.09 -19.13 7.17
C THR A 91 -42.04 -19.26 8.70
N PRO A 92 -42.47 -18.22 9.46
CA PRO A 92 -42.54 -18.29 10.91
C PRO A 92 -43.49 -19.39 11.39
N LEU A 93 -43.12 -20.09 12.46
CA LEU A 93 -43.98 -21.11 13.05
C LEU A 93 -45.06 -20.43 13.92
N THR A 94 -46.33 -20.71 13.63
CA THR A 94 -47.47 -20.21 14.41
C THR A 94 -48.02 -21.31 15.33
N GLY A 95 -47.84 -21.19 16.64
CA GLY A 95 -48.35 -22.13 17.64
C GLY A 95 -47.68 -21.99 19.02
N THR A 96 -48.32 -22.42 20.10
CA THR A 96 -47.79 -22.35 21.47
C THR A 96 -46.60 -23.28 21.73
N ASP A 97 -46.43 -24.30 20.88
CA ASP A 97 -45.45 -25.38 21.06
C ASP A 97 -44.04 -25.03 20.52
N PHE A 98 -43.89 -23.88 19.86
CA PHE A 98 -42.66 -23.48 19.16
C PHE A 98 -41.99 -22.28 19.82
N ARG A 99 -41.65 -22.43 21.11
CA ARG A 99 -40.85 -21.46 21.86
C ARG A 99 -39.46 -22.02 22.16
N LYS A 100 -38.45 -21.17 22.06
CA LYS A 100 -37.09 -21.43 22.53
C LYS A 100 -37.07 -21.52 24.05
N GLN A 101 -35.95 -22.01 24.62
CA GLN A 101 -35.80 -22.14 26.07
C GLN A 101 -35.91 -20.79 26.82
N ASP A 102 -35.62 -19.68 26.14
CA ASP A 102 -35.75 -18.31 26.66
C ASP A 102 -37.18 -17.72 26.51
N GLY A 103 -38.12 -18.50 25.97
CA GLY A 103 -39.51 -18.09 25.75
C GLY A 103 -39.78 -17.34 24.44
N SER A 104 -38.76 -17.02 23.64
CA SER A 104 -38.90 -16.40 22.32
C SER A 104 -39.46 -17.39 21.28
N LEU A 105 -40.08 -16.89 20.22
CA LEU A 105 -40.58 -17.73 19.11
C LEU A 105 -39.44 -18.03 18.13
N TYR A 106 -39.44 -19.23 17.56
CA TYR A 106 -38.57 -19.55 16.44
C TYR A 106 -38.92 -18.69 15.21
N LEU A 107 -37.90 -18.14 14.55
CA LEU A 107 -37.95 -17.32 13.36
C LEU A 107 -38.48 -18.09 12.15
N SER A 108 -38.22 -19.41 12.07
CA SER A 108 -38.72 -20.27 11.01
C SER A 108 -38.70 -21.77 11.37
N GLY A 109 -39.38 -22.58 10.55
CA GLY A 109 -39.27 -24.04 10.61
C GLY A 109 -37.83 -24.56 10.51
N THR A 110 -37.03 -23.98 9.62
CA THR A 110 -35.60 -24.31 9.42
C THR A 110 -34.77 -24.00 10.67
N GLU A 111 -35.06 -22.91 11.38
CA GLU A 111 -34.38 -22.58 12.64
C GLU A 111 -34.67 -23.61 13.72
N TRP A 112 -35.94 -23.99 13.87
CA TRP A 112 -36.34 -25.01 14.83
C TRP A 112 -35.67 -26.36 14.54
N GLU A 113 -35.59 -26.76 13.27
CA GLU A 113 -34.95 -28.02 12.86
C GLU A 113 -33.46 -28.02 13.19
N PHE A 114 -32.78 -26.89 12.94
CA PHE A 114 -31.40 -26.68 13.34
C PHE A 114 -31.20 -26.76 14.87
N GLU A 115 -32.00 -26.02 15.65
CA GLU A 115 -31.86 -26.01 17.11
C GLU A 115 -32.26 -27.35 17.75
N ASN A 116 -33.25 -28.05 17.19
CA ASN A 116 -33.63 -29.39 17.63
C ASN A 116 -32.47 -30.38 17.46
N ALA A 117 -31.82 -30.37 16.30
CA ALA A 117 -30.66 -31.21 16.03
C ALA A 117 -29.47 -30.86 16.95
N LEU A 118 -29.17 -29.56 17.08
CA LEU A 118 -28.05 -29.05 17.87
C LEU A 118 -28.14 -29.43 19.36
N HIS A 119 -29.35 -29.36 19.93
CA HIS A 119 -29.57 -29.64 21.36
C HIS A 119 -30.00 -31.08 21.65
N SER A 120 -30.03 -31.94 20.62
CA SER A 120 -30.38 -33.36 20.80
C SER A 120 -29.31 -34.11 21.60
N LYS A 121 -29.74 -35.16 22.32
CA LYS A 121 -28.82 -36.05 23.04
C LYS A 121 -27.96 -36.88 22.09
N SER A 122 -28.49 -37.20 20.90
CA SER A 122 -27.83 -38.02 19.89
C SER A 122 -26.71 -37.29 19.15
N ARG A 123 -26.70 -35.94 19.20
CA ARG A 123 -25.68 -35.06 18.60
C ARG A 123 -25.32 -35.48 17.16
N PRO A 124 -26.25 -35.32 16.20
CA PRO A 124 -25.95 -35.57 14.79
C PRO A 124 -24.76 -34.74 14.31
N ASP A 125 -24.07 -35.25 13.28
CA ASP A 125 -23.12 -34.41 12.55
C ASP A 125 -23.89 -33.27 11.87
N MET A 126 -23.39 -32.03 11.97
CA MET A 126 -24.08 -30.84 11.49
C MET A 126 -23.31 -30.21 10.33
N LEU A 127 -23.96 -30.04 9.18
CA LEU A 127 -23.42 -29.31 8.03
C LEU A 127 -24.33 -28.12 7.69
N VAL A 128 -23.93 -26.91 8.07
CA VAL A 128 -24.70 -25.68 7.79
C VAL A 128 -24.06 -24.95 6.62
N TYR A 129 -24.87 -24.52 5.64
CA TYR A 129 -24.39 -23.82 4.44
C TYR A 129 -25.06 -22.45 4.30
N ARG A 130 -24.26 -21.45 3.90
CA ARG A 130 -24.73 -20.10 3.60
C ARG A 130 -24.28 -19.67 2.21
N ARG A 131 -25.24 -19.43 1.32
CA ARG A 131 -24.96 -18.82 0.02
C ARG A 131 -24.64 -17.34 0.19
N VAL A 132 -23.60 -16.85 -0.48
CA VAL A 132 -23.12 -15.46 -0.37
C VAL A 132 -23.17 -14.68 -1.70
N ASP A 133 -23.95 -15.17 -2.66
CA ASP A 133 -24.21 -14.43 -3.90
C ASP A 133 -25.01 -13.15 -3.61
N ILE A 134 -24.73 -12.10 -4.38
CA ILE A 134 -25.41 -10.81 -4.27
C ILE A 134 -26.89 -11.03 -4.58
N ILE A 135 -27.74 -10.61 -3.65
CA ILE A 135 -29.20 -10.66 -3.80
C ILE A 135 -29.63 -9.31 -4.33
N ASN A 136 -30.09 -9.25 -5.58
CA ASN A 136 -30.67 -8.05 -6.14
C ASN A 136 -32.17 -8.05 -5.86
N VAL A 137 -32.64 -7.15 -5.00
CA VAL A 137 -34.07 -7.00 -4.72
C VAL A 137 -34.53 -5.70 -5.36
N ASP A 138 -35.51 -5.77 -6.25
CA ASP A 138 -36.08 -4.61 -6.91
C ASP A 138 -36.90 -3.77 -5.91
N PRO A 139 -36.58 -2.47 -5.72
CA PRO A 139 -37.36 -1.58 -4.85
C PRO A 139 -38.84 -1.46 -5.24
N ASP A 140 -39.20 -1.73 -6.50
CA ASP A 140 -40.56 -1.63 -7.01
C ASP A 140 -41.38 -2.93 -6.87
N ASP A 141 -40.79 -4.01 -6.34
CA ASP A 141 -41.48 -5.29 -6.09
C ASP A 141 -42.40 -5.19 -4.86
N ALA A 142 -43.65 -5.65 -4.97
CA ALA A 142 -44.61 -5.71 -3.87
C ALA A 142 -44.13 -6.55 -2.66
N SER A 143 -43.12 -7.40 -2.86
CA SER A 143 -42.49 -8.25 -1.84
C SER A 143 -41.16 -7.69 -1.31
N TYR A 144 -40.77 -6.46 -1.69
CA TYR A 144 -39.50 -5.83 -1.30
C TYR A 144 -39.30 -5.77 0.21
N GLU A 145 -40.28 -5.28 0.97
CA GLU A 145 -40.19 -5.15 2.43
C GLU A 145 -40.02 -6.50 3.13
N GLU A 146 -40.76 -7.53 2.71
CA GLU A 146 -40.63 -8.89 3.28
C GLU A 146 -39.30 -9.54 2.89
N SER A 147 -38.80 -9.29 1.67
CA SER A 147 -37.49 -9.78 1.22
C SER A 147 -36.35 -9.18 2.06
N ILE A 148 -36.38 -7.87 2.34
CA ILE A 148 -35.41 -7.22 3.23
C ILE A 148 -35.52 -7.76 4.66
N ARG A 149 -36.74 -7.93 5.17
CA ARG A 149 -36.98 -8.48 6.51
C ARG A 149 -36.38 -9.88 6.64
N GLN A 150 -36.64 -10.76 5.68
CA GLN A 150 -36.12 -12.12 5.66
C GLN A 150 -34.59 -12.16 5.59
N GLN A 151 -33.95 -11.29 4.79
CA GLN A 151 -32.49 -11.17 4.74
C GLN A 151 -31.90 -10.68 6.07
N SER A 152 -32.58 -9.75 6.75
CA SER A 152 -32.21 -9.28 8.07
C SER A 152 -32.26 -10.41 9.11
N LEU A 153 -33.31 -11.25 9.07
CA LEU A 153 -33.46 -12.42 9.93
C LEU A 153 -32.36 -13.46 9.70
N VAL A 154 -32.02 -13.78 8.45
CA VAL A 154 -30.88 -14.68 8.14
C VAL A 154 -29.58 -14.09 8.68
N SER A 155 -29.38 -12.78 8.49
CA SER A 155 -28.18 -12.10 8.99
C SER A 155 -28.10 -12.12 10.52
N GLN A 156 -29.23 -11.96 11.22
CA GLN A 156 -29.31 -12.08 12.68
C GLN A 156 -29.04 -13.50 13.15
N PHE A 157 -29.64 -14.51 12.49
CA PHE A 157 -29.39 -15.92 12.77
C PHE A 157 -27.92 -16.30 12.57
N PHE A 158 -27.19 -15.72 11.62
CA PHE A 158 -25.76 -15.98 11.47
C PHE A 158 -24.87 -15.14 12.41
N LYS A 159 -25.36 -14.01 12.95
CA LYS A 159 -24.60 -13.19 13.92
C LYS A 159 -24.41 -13.90 15.26
N GLN A 160 -25.36 -14.72 15.71
CA GLN A 160 -25.21 -15.52 16.94
C GLN A 160 -24.06 -16.53 16.88
N PHE A 161 -23.69 -17.02 15.68
CA PHE A 161 -22.51 -17.88 15.50
C PHE A 161 -21.19 -17.13 15.70
N VAL A 162 -21.21 -15.79 15.62
CA VAL A 162 -20.05 -14.91 15.76
C VAL A 162 -19.94 -14.33 17.18
N GLN A 163 -21.06 -14.15 17.89
CA GLN A 163 -21.12 -13.46 19.19
C GLN A 163 -21.07 -14.37 20.42
N ASN A 164 -21.39 -15.67 20.32
CA ASN A 164 -21.28 -16.61 21.44
C ASN A 164 -19.92 -17.35 21.40
N ASP A 165 -18.98 -16.90 22.23
CA ASP A 165 -17.76 -17.58 22.68
C ASP A 165 -16.88 -18.32 21.64
N GLY A 166 -16.93 -17.98 20.35
CA GLY A 166 -16.00 -18.49 19.32
C GLY A 166 -16.09 -20.00 19.02
N ALA A 167 -16.82 -20.79 19.82
CA ALA A 167 -17.00 -22.23 19.63
C ALA A 167 -17.78 -22.59 18.35
N MET A 168 -18.51 -21.62 17.77
CA MET A 168 -19.42 -21.82 16.64
C MET A 168 -18.94 -21.13 15.34
N ASN A 169 -17.78 -20.47 15.33
CA ASN A 169 -17.25 -19.77 14.14
C ASN A 169 -16.87 -20.71 12.98
N GLY A 170 -16.74 -22.01 13.24
CA GLY A 170 -16.51 -23.06 12.23
C GLY A 170 -17.76 -23.84 11.78
N PHE A 171 -18.95 -23.54 12.35
CA PHE A 171 -20.15 -24.38 12.14
C PHE A 171 -20.88 -24.17 10.81
N HIS A 172 -20.45 -23.21 9.97
CA HIS A 172 -21.13 -22.94 8.70
C HIS A 172 -20.20 -22.68 7.52
N HIS A 173 -20.61 -23.19 6.36
CA HIS A 173 -19.85 -23.21 5.12
C HIS A 173 -20.40 -22.18 4.14
N LYS A 174 -19.57 -21.21 3.74
CA LYS A 174 -19.95 -20.21 2.73
C LYS A 174 -19.67 -20.71 1.32
N TYR A 175 -20.60 -20.46 0.39
CA TYR A 175 -20.45 -20.86 -1.01
C TYR A 175 -21.07 -19.82 -1.97
N LYS A 176 -20.60 -19.84 -3.23
CA LYS A 176 -21.11 -19.03 -4.35
C LYS A 176 -21.53 -19.94 -5.49
N GLY A 177 -22.68 -19.65 -6.09
CA GLY A 177 -23.24 -20.45 -7.16
C GLY A 177 -23.56 -21.90 -6.77
N THR A 178 -24.09 -22.65 -7.73
CA THR A 178 -24.60 -24.01 -7.50
C THR A 178 -23.55 -25.09 -7.74
N GLU A 179 -22.56 -24.86 -8.60
CA GLU A 179 -21.38 -25.74 -8.75
C GLU A 179 -20.49 -25.71 -7.51
N GLY A 180 -20.20 -24.51 -7.00
CA GLY A 180 -19.44 -24.35 -5.76
C GLY A 180 -20.13 -24.99 -4.54
N PHE A 181 -21.47 -25.03 -4.54
CA PHE A 181 -22.23 -25.80 -3.55
C PHE A 181 -22.06 -27.31 -3.74
N ARG A 182 -22.20 -27.81 -4.98
CA ARG A 182 -22.11 -29.24 -5.31
C ARG A 182 -20.78 -29.85 -4.88
N ASP A 183 -19.67 -29.23 -5.25
CA ASP A 183 -18.34 -29.76 -4.94
C ASP A 183 -18.11 -29.81 -3.44
N ARG A 184 -18.58 -28.78 -2.73
CA ARG A 184 -18.43 -28.64 -1.30
C ARG A 184 -19.30 -29.64 -0.54
N VAL A 185 -20.62 -29.70 -0.80
CA VAL A 185 -21.53 -30.60 -0.09
C VAL A 185 -21.13 -32.06 -0.29
N ARG A 186 -20.66 -32.43 -1.48
CA ARG A 186 -20.11 -33.76 -1.77
C ARG A 186 -18.86 -34.04 -0.93
N LYS A 187 -17.89 -33.13 -0.90
CA LYS A 187 -16.65 -33.27 -0.11
C LYS A 187 -16.96 -33.42 1.38
N ASP A 188 -17.88 -32.62 1.88
CA ASP A 188 -18.23 -32.59 3.30
C ASP A 188 -18.99 -33.87 3.73
N ILE A 189 -19.95 -34.35 2.94
CA ILE A 189 -20.64 -35.63 3.20
C ILE A 189 -19.64 -36.80 3.17
N LEU A 190 -18.74 -36.83 2.18
CA LEU A 190 -17.69 -37.85 2.12
C LEU A 190 -16.77 -37.80 3.34
N GLY A 191 -16.43 -36.60 3.83
CA GLY A 191 -15.66 -36.41 5.05
C GLY A 191 -16.35 -37.03 6.28
N VAL A 192 -17.65 -36.76 6.44
CA VAL A 192 -18.46 -37.34 7.53
C VAL A 192 -18.53 -38.87 7.42
N LEU A 193 -18.81 -39.40 6.23
CA LEU A 193 -18.89 -40.85 6.02
C LEU A 193 -17.54 -41.55 6.27
N ARG A 194 -16.42 -40.95 5.85
CA ARG A 194 -15.07 -41.45 6.15
C ARG A 194 -14.81 -41.46 7.65
N PHE A 195 -15.11 -40.36 8.32
CA PHE A 195 -14.94 -40.24 9.77
C PHE A 195 -15.75 -41.31 10.53
N ARG A 196 -17.01 -41.52 10.12
CA ARG A 196 -17.89 -42.55 10.72
C ARG A 196 -17.46 -43.96 10.35
N ALA A 197 -16.90 -44.18 9.16
CA ALA A 197 -16.34 -45.47 8.75
C ALA A 197 -15.10 -45.83 9.58
N ASP A 198 -14.21 -44.86 9.83
CA ASP A 198 -13.03 -45.01 10.68
C ASP A 198 -13.44 -45.27 12.13
N ASP A 199 -14.43 -44.55 12.64
CA ASP A 199 -14.96 -44.74 14.00
C ASP A 199 -15.69 -46.08 14.15
N ALA A 200 -16.44 -46.52 13.12
CA ALA A 200 -17.06 -47.84 13.10
C ALA A 200 -16.03 -48.97 13.07
N SER A 201 -14.95 -48.80 12.30
CA SER A 201 -13.84 -49.76 12.22
C SER A 201 -13.06 -49.82 13.54
N ALA A 202 -12.91 -48.69 14.23
CA ALA A 202 -12.33 -48.61 15.57
C ALA A 202 -13.28 -49.18 16.66
N SER A 203 -14.59 -48.98 16.53
CA SER A 203 -15.61 -49.46 17.48
C SER A 203 -15.80 -50.97 17.46
N THR A 204 -15.50 -51.66 16.36
CA THR A 204 -15.46 -53.13 16.33
C THR A 204 -14.25 -53.72 17.06
N ALA A 205 -13.27 -52.91 17.47
CA ALA A 205 -12.05 -53.38 18.13
C ALA A 205 -12.05 -53.25 19.66
N SER A 206 -12.90 -52.43 20.30
CA SER A 206 -13.13 -52.47 21.76
C SER A 206 -14.34 -51.64 22.21
N ALA A 207 -15.07 -52.14 23.21
CA ALA A 207 -16.25 -51.51 23.81
C ALA A 207 -15.92 -50.51 24.94
N ASP A 208 -14.65 -50.09 25.07
CA ASP A 208 -14.16 -49.32 26.21
C ASP A 208 -13.71 -47.90 25.78
N PRO A 209 -14.34 -46.81 26.27
CA PRO A 209 -13.97 -45.43 25.93
C PRO A 209 -12.50 -45.09 26.26
N GLU A 210 -11.92 -45.69 27.31
CA GLU A 210 -10.51 -45.48 27.68
C GLU A 210 -9.53 -46.11 26.68
N ALA A 211 -9.94 -47.18 25.98
CA ALA A 211 -9.12 -47.81 24.94
C ALA A 211 -9.01 -46.95 23.67
N ARG A 212 -9.96 -46.03 23.41
CA ARG A 212 -9.96 -45.14 22.24
C ARG A 212 -8.86 -44.07 22.26
N LEU A 213 -8.34 -43.74 23.44
CA LEU A 213 -7.27 -42.74 23.64
C LEU A 213 -5.91 -43.38 23.89
N THR A 214 -5.76 -44.69 23.65
CA THR A 214 -4.45 -45.33 23.72
C THR A 214 -3.58 -44.81 22.56
N PRO A 215 -2.44 -44.15 22.86
CA PRO A 215 -1.62 -43.53 21.83
C PRO A 215 -0.98 -44.62 20.97
N ARG A 216 -1.34 -44.67 19.70
CA ARG A 216 -0.66 -45.50 18.68
C ARG A 216 0.70 -44.90 18.32
N TRP A 217 0.81 -43.58 18.44
CA TRP A 217 2.03 -42.81 18.27
C TRP A 217 2.47 -42.20 19.60
N LYS A 218 3.70 -42.44 20.06
CA LYS A 218 4.13 -42.12 21.44
C LYS A 218 4.97 -40.85 21.58
N VAL A 219 5.41 -40.27 20.47
CA VAL A 219 6.23 -39.05 20.45
C VAL A 219 5.43 -37.88 19.90
N ASN A 220 5.92 -36.65 20.04
CA ASN A 220 5.24 -35.48 19.49
C ASN A 220 5.05 -35.65 17.96
N PRO A 221 3.81 -35.65 17.44
CA PRO A 221 3.55 -35.85 16.02
C PRO A 221 3.77 -34.57 15.20
N TYR A 222 4.01 -33.42 15.84
CA TYR A 222 4.24 -32.13 15.19
C TYR A 222 5.70 -31.70 15.31
N LEU A 223 6.39 -31.68 14.17
CA LEU A 223 7.84 -31.45 14.09
C LEU A 223 8.26 -29.97 14.05
N GLY A 224 7.30 -29.05 14.13
CA GLY A 224 7.56 -27.62 14.09
C GLY A 224 8.17 -27.17 12.77
N LEU A 225 9.41 -26.68 12.82
CA LEU A 225 10.10 -26.15 11.65
C LEU A 225 10.79 -27.24 10.81
N ALA A 226 10.96 -28.44 11.36
CA ALA A 226 11.60 -29.56 10.68
C ALA A 226 10.64 -30.21 9.66
N ALA A 227 11.22 -30.79 8.61
CA ALA A 227 10.45 -31.55 7.63
C ALA A 227 10.13 -32.96 8.17
N TYR A 228 8.97 -33.49 7.78
CA TYR A 228 8.61 -34.89 8.09
C TYR A 228 9.52 -35.83 7.32
N SER A 229 10.22 -36.72 8.05
CA SER A 229 10.97 -37.84 7.48
C SER A 229 10.09 -39.06 7.27
N GLU A 230 10.66 -40.10 6.68
CA GLU A 230 10.00 -41.41 6.52
C GLU A 230 9.55 -42.02 7.86
N ASP A 231 10.29 -41.80 8.94
CA ASP A 231 9.93 -42.31 10.27
C ASP A 231 8.59 -41.75 10.76
N TYR A 232 8.22 -40.55 10.31
CA TYR A 232 6.97 -39.88 10.68
C TYR A 232 5.86 -40.06 9.62
N ALA A 233 6.03 -41.00 8.68
CA ALA A 233 5.07 -41.21 7.59
C ALA A 233 3.65 -41.53 8.07
N GLU A 234 3.51 -42.25 9.17
CA GLU A 234 2.20 -42.62 9.72
C GLU A 234 1.41 -41.40 10.23
N VAL A 235 2.12 -40.38 10.72
CA VAL A 235 1.53 -39.14 11.23
C VAL A 235 1.58 -37.98 10.22
N PHE A 236 2.00 -38.25 8.97
CA PHE A 236 1.93 -37.29 7.87
C PHE A 236 0.55 -37.35 7.18
N CYS A 237 -0.35 -36.46 7.60
CA CYS A 237 -1.77 -36.45 7.21
C CYS A 237 -2.16 -35.21 6.36
N GLY A 238 -3.31 -35.28 5.69
CA GLY A 238 -3.96 -34.14 5.02
C GLY A 238 -3.33 -33.71 3.68
N ARG A 239 -2.36 -34.47 3.16
CA ARG A 239 -1.76 -34.26 1.81
C ARG A 239 -1.89 -35.51 0.93
N ASP A 240 -2.87 -36.36 1.23
CA ASP A 240 -3.06 -37.65 0.56
C ASP A 240 -3.31 -37.48 -0.95
N GLN A 241 -4.05 -36.44 -1.35
CA GLN A 241 -4.39 -36.17 -2.75
C GLN A 241 -3.16 -35.79 -3.57
N GLU A 242 -2.32 -34.89 -3.06
CA GLU A 242 -1.10 -34.45 -3.74
C GLU A 242 -0.06 -35.56 -3.81
N VAL A 243 0.05 -36.40 -2.77
CA VAL A 243 0.93 -37.57 -2.82
C VAL A 243 0.45 -38.56 -3.89
N ASN A 244 -0.86 -38.84 -3.96
CA ASN A 244 -1.40 -39.73 -5.01
C ASN A 244 -1.18 -39.17 -6.41
N ALA A 245 -1.39 -37.87 -6.61
CA ALA A 245 -1.14 -37.22 -7.90
C ALA A 245 0.35 -37.28 -8.29
N LEU A 246 1.27 -37.17 -7.32
CA LEU A 246 2.71 -37.37 -7.54
C LEU A 246 3.04 -38.82 -7.90
N LEU A 247 2.41 -39.80 -7.25
CA LEU A 247 2.55 -41.22 -7.58
C LEU A 247 2.07 -41.51 -9.01
N ASP A 248 0.91 -41.01 -9.40
CA ASP A 248 0.36 -41.17 -10.76
C ASP A 248 1.29 -40.55 -11.81
N LYS A 249 1.88 -39.39 -11.47
CA LYS A 249 2.84 -38.71 -12.35
C LYS A 249 4.13 -39.50 -12.53
N LEU A 250 4.62 -40.16 -11.48
CA LEU A 250 5.77 -41.07 -11.57
C LEU A 250 5.41 -42.39 -12.30
N GLY A 251 4.16 -42.85 -12.19
CA GLY A 251 3.68 -44.07 -12.83
C GLY A 251 3.54 -44.00 -14.36
N THR A 252 3.43 -42.80 -14.93
CA THR A 252 3.24 -42.56 -16.38
C THR A 252 4.56 -42.49 -17.19
N HIS A 253 5.57 -43.26 -16.78
CA HIS A 253 6.93 -43.35 -17.37
C HIS A 253 7.82 -42.10 -17.21
N GLN A 254 7.50 -41.17 -16.30
CA GLN A 254 8.43 -40.12 -15.92
C GLN A 254 9.34 -40.61 -14.79
N ASN A 255 10.63 -40.79 -15.08
CA ASN A 255 11.64 -41.06 -14.06
C ASN A 255 12.14 -39.77 -13.36
N CYS A 256 11.44 -38.65 -13.56
CA CYS A 256 11.79 -37.39 -12.94
C CYS A 256 10.57 -36.50 -12.68
N VAL A 257 10.52 -35.91 -11.47
CA VAL A 257 9.53 -34.90 -11.10
C VAL A 257 10.16 -33.77 -10.27
N ALA A 258 9.90 -32.53 -10.64
CA ALA A 258 10.18 -31.35 -9.82
C ALA A 258 8.92 -30.87 -9.10
N VAL A 259 8.94 -30.89 -7.77
CA VAL A 259 7.89 -30.34 -6.90
C VAL A 259 8.19 -28.87 -6.66
N VAL A 260 7.35 -27.99 -7.21
CA VAL A 260 7.53 -26.54 -7.20
C VAL A 260 6.42 -25.89 -6.38
N GLY A 261 6.77 -24.99 -5.47
CA GLY A 261 5.75 -24.30 -4.67
C GLY A 261 6.35 -23.28 -3.71
N ALA A 262 5.47 -22.47 -3.10
CA ALA A 262 5.87 -21.42 -2.18
C ALA A 262 6.74 -21.92 -1.02
N SER A 263 7.53 -21.04 -0.41
CA SER A 263 8.28 -21.38 0.81
C SER A 263 7.32 -21.82 1.92
N GLY A 264 7.68 -22.88 2.65
CA GLY A 264 6.85 -23.41 3.73
C GLY A 264 5.56 -24.13 3.30
N SER A 265 5.32 -24.37 2.00
CA SER A 265 4.17 -25.16 1.50
C SER A 265 4.23 -26.66 1.87
N GLY A 266 5.37 -27.13 2.36
CA GLY A 266 5.58 -28.51 2.80
C GLY A 266 6.23 -29.43 1.76
N LYS A 267 6.88 -28.91 0.71
CA LYS A 267 7.54 -29.72 -0.36
C LYS A 267 8.43 -30.86 0.18
N SER A 268 9.37 -30.55 1.06
CA SER A 268 10.31 -31.54 1.60
C SER A 268 9.61 -32.59 2.46
N SER A 269 8.58 -32.20 3.24
CA SER A 269 7.73 -33.12 4.01
C SER A 269 6.84 -33.98 3.10
N LEU A 270 6.28 -33.39 2.04
CA LEU A 270 5.46 -34.09 1.05
C LEU A 270 6.25 -35.19 0.35
N ILE A 271 7.50 -34.91 -0.02
CA ILE A 271 8.38 -35.91 -0.62
C ILE A 271 8.82 -36.94 0.43
N SER A 272 9.42 -36.48 1.54
CA SER A 272 10.13 -37.37 2.48
C SER A 272 9.19 -38.17 3.39
N GLY A 273 8.16 -37.55 3.95
CA GLY A 273 7.17 -38.20 4.82
C GLY A 273 5.92 -38.67 4.08
N GLY A 274 5.65 -38.13 2.88
CA GLY A 274 4.47 -38.48 2.09
C GLY A 274 4.75 -39.49 0.97
N LEU A 275 5.57 -39.08 0.00
CA LEU A 275 5.78 -39.78 -1.27
C LEU A 275 6.72 -40.99 -1.13
N LEU A 276 7.94 -40.80 -0.59
CA LEU A 276 8.92 -41.88 -0.45
C LEU A 276 8.38 -43.10 0.31
N PRO A 277 7.66 -42.95 1.44
CA PRO A 277 7.13 -44.09 2.18
C PRO A 277 6.01 -44.82 1.43
N ARG A 278 5.20 -44.09 0.64
CA ARG A 278 4.15 -44.70 -0.20
C ARG A 278 4.74 -45.35 -1.44
N LEU A 279 5.79 -44.78 -2.04
CA LEU A 279 6.54 -45.41 -3.13
C LEU A 279 7.09 -46.79 -2.71
N LYS A 280 7.69 -46.88 -1.52
CA LYS A 280 8.17 -48.14 -0.91
C LYS A 280 7.07 -49.16 -0.57
N LYS A 281 5.80 -48.76 -0.56
CA LYS A 281 4.65 -49.66 -0.33
C LYS A 281 3.84 -49.93 -1.62
N SER A 282 4.15 -49.23 -2.71
CA SER A 282 3.35 -49.27 -3.94
C SER A 282 3.84 -50.34 -4.92
N ALA A 283 2.89 -51.02 -5.57
CA ALA A 283 3.18 -51.97 -6.64
C ALA A 283 3.68 -51.32 -7.94
N LEU A 284 3.64 -49.98 -8.03
CA LEU A 284 4.02 -49.21 -9.23
C LEU A 284 5.49 -49.43 -9.65
N LEU A 285 6.34 -49.88 -8.73
CA LEU A 285 7.79 -49.93 -8.96
C LEU A 285 8.52 -51.09 -8.21
N ASN A 286 7.82 -52.12 -7.70
CA ASN A 286 8.34 -53.29 -6.94
C ASN A 286 9.29 -52.92 -5.76
N SER A 287 8.75 -52.84 -4.54
CA SER A 287 9.10 -51.77 -3.61
C SER A 287 9.99 -52.10 -2.41
N ASP A 288 10.52 -53.32 -2.29
CA ASP A 288 11.32 -53.71 -1.10
C ASP A 288 12.84 -53.49 -1.25
N THR A 289 13.29 -52.98 -2.40
CA THR A 289 14.71 -53.01 -2.79
C THR A 289 15.23 -51.68 -3.32
N TRP A 290 14.76 -50.52 -2.84
CA TRP A 290 15.24 -49.23 -3.38
C TRP A 290 16.18 -48.50 -2.42
N VAL A 291 17.15 -47.78 -3.00
CA VAL A 291 18.07 -46.93 -2.26
C VAL A 291 17.67 -45.48 -2.48
N VAL A 292 17.58 -44.70 -1.40
CA VAL A 292 17.25 -43.27 -1.46
C VAL A 292 18.47 -42.46 -1.05
N HIS A 293 18.87 -41.50 -1.89
CA HIS A 293 19.85 -40.47 -1.53
C HIS A 293 19.21 -39.09 -1.53
N THR A 294 19.33 -38.38 -0.41
CA THR A 294 18.90 -36.99 -0.28
C THR A 294 20.10 -36.06 -0.40
N ILE A 295 20.04 -35.12 -1.33
CA ILE A 295 21.11 -34.15 -1.62
C ILE A 295 20.58 -32.75 -1.32
N LYS A 296 21.37 -31.95 -0.59
CA LYS A 296 21.14 -30.52 -0.38
C LYS A 296 22.31 -29.73 -0.98
N PRO A 297 22.09 -28.93 -2.04
CA PRO A 297 23.17 -28.25 -2.75
C PRO A 297 24.06 -27.36 -1.90
N ALA A 298 23.56 -26.70 -0.85
CA ALA A 298 24.38 -25.88 0.04
C ALA A 298 25.40 -26.70 0.86
N VAL A 299 25.08 -27.97 1.16
CA VAL A 299 25.86 -28.81 2.09
C VAL A 299 26.81 -29.74 1.36
N VAL A 300 26.37 -30.30 0.24
CA VAL A 300 27.10 -31.35 -0.49
C VAL A 300 27.56 -30.79 -1.84
N SER A 301 28.84 -30.91 -2.16
CA SER A 301 29.31 -30.70 -3.53
C SER A 301 29.02 -31.95 -4.37
N VAL A 302 28.65 -31.79 -5.64
CA VAL A 302 28.58 -32.95 -6.57
C VAL A 302 29.94 -33.66 -6.65
N ALA A 303 31.04 -32.91 -6.48
CA ALA A 303 32.39 -33.46 -6.45
C ALA A 303 32.68 -34.36 -5.23
N ASP A 304 31.93 -34.18 -4.13
CA ASP A 304 32.05 -35.00 -2.92
C ASP A 304 31.06 -36.19 -2.95
N GLY A 305 30.22 -36.28 -3.98
CA GLY A 305 29.15 -37.27 -4.11
C GLY A 305 29.67 -38.65 -4.52
N PHE A 306 29.58 -39.59 -3.58
CA PHE A 306 29.85 -41.04 -3.62
C PHE A 306 29.47 -41.82 -4.91
N LEU A 307 28.62 -41.28 -5.79
CA LEU A 307 28.20 -41.90 -7.06
C LEU A 307 29.09 -41.52 -8.26
N TRP A 308 29.93 -40.47 -8.17
CA TRP A 308 30.65 -39.95 -9.33
C TRP A 308 32.07 -40.50 -9.50
N GLY A 309 32.68 -41.10 -8.46
CA GLY A 309 33.96 -41.85 -8.54
C GLY A 309 35.20 -41.10 -9.07
N THR A 310 35.07 -39.89 -9.61
CA THR A 310 36.10 -39.10 -10.26
C THR A 310 35.76 -37.62 -10.12
N ASP A 311 36.76 -36.82 -9.78
CA ASP A 311 36.70 -35.36 -9.70
C ASP A 311 36.19 -34.77 -11.04
N PRO A 312 35.00 -34.12 -11.08
CA PRO A 312 34.44 -33.53 -12.29
C PRO A 312 35.35 -32.49 -12.96
N ARG A 313 36.32 -31.94 -12.23
CA ARG A 313 37.27 -30.95 -12.72
C ARG A 313 38.50 -31.57 -13.40
N ARG A 314 38.78 -32.87 -13.21
CA ARG A 314 39.99 -33.52 -13.72
C ARG A 314 39.84 -34.12 -15.12
N ASP A 315 38.64 -34.56 -15.51
CA ASP A 315 38.36 -35.03 -16.87
C ASP A 315 37.63 -33.93 -17.67
N SER A 316 38.37 -32.86 -17.94
CA SER A 316 37.97 -31.85 -18.89
C SER A 316 37.93 -32.46 -20.30
N LYS A 317 36.73 -32.73 -20.83
CA LYS A 317 36.29 -32.22 -22.14
C LYS A 317 34.90 -32.65 -22.59
N ASP A 318 34.21 -33.56 -21.90
CA ASP A 318 32.86 -33.93 -22.33
C ASP A 318 32.00 -34.54 -21.18
N PRO A 319 31.07 -33.79 -20.57
CA PRO A 319 30.17 -34.32 -19.54
C PRO A 319 29.16 -35.35 -20.09
N VAL A 320 29.12 -35.59 -21.41
CA VAL A 320 28.30 -36.61 -22.07
C VAL A 320 29.06 -37.95 -22.24
N ALA A 321 30.37 -38.01 -21.98
CA ALA A 321 31.24 -39.08 -22.49
C ALA A 321 31.29 -40.43 -21.75
N ASN A 322 30.30 -40.75 -20.91
CA ASN A 322 29.77 -42.13 -20.88
C ASN A 322 28.55 -42.23 -19.95
N GLN A 323 27.36 -41.95 -20.48
CA GLN A 323 26.11 -42.39 -19.83
C GLN A 323 26.20 -43.87 -19.44
N ALA A 324 26.83 -44.70 -20.27
CA ALA A 324 27.06 -46.12 -19.99
C ALA A 324 27.95 -46.38 -18.75
N ASN A 325 28.89 -45.49 -18.43
CA ASN A 325 29.70 -45.61 -17.21
C ASN A 325 28.90 -45.18 -15.98
N PHE A 326 28.10 -44.11 -16.12
CA PHE A 326 27.16 -43.69 -15.07
C PHE A 326 26.15 -44.81 -14.77
N ASP A 327 25.53 -45.39 -15.80
CA ASP A 327 24.60 -46.52 -15.67
C ASP A 327 25.26 -47.72 -14.97
N ARG A 328 26.52 -48.05 -15.34
CA ARG A 328 27.30 -49.09 -14.66
C ARG A 328 27.56 -48.77 -13.18
N GLN A 329 27.91 -47.53 -12.85
CA GLN A 329 28.13 -47.11 -11.47
C GLN A 329 26.84 -47.19 -10.64
N VAL A 330 25.70 -46.83 -11.23
CA VAL A 330 24.38 -47.01 -10.61
C VAL A 330 24.12 -48.50 -10.40
N ASP A 331 24.36 -49.36 -11.39
CA ASP A 331 24.19 -50.82 -11.27
C ASP A 331 25.07 -51.42 -10.16
N GLU A 332 26.33 -51.02 -10.08
CA GLU A 332 27.25 -51.43 -9.01
C GLU A 332 26.77 -50.95 -7.64
N HIS A 333 26.35 -49.69 -7.54
CA HIS A 333 25.85 -49.11 -6.31
C HIS A 333 24.61 -49.85 -5.80
N LEU A 334 23.67 -50.13 -6.70
CA LEU A 334 22.47 -50.91 -6.43
C LEU A 334 22.82 -52.35 -6.03
N THR A 335 23.80 -52.96 -6.68
CA THR A 335 24.30 -54.30 -6.33
C THR A 335 24.87 -54.34 -4.91
N ARG A 336 25.65 -53.32 -4.50
CA ARG A 336 26.20 -53.21 -3.13
C ARG A 336 25.11 -53.04 -2.07
N HIS A 337 23.99 -52.40 -2.42
CA HIS A 337 22.86 -52.18 -1.51
C HIS A 337 21.81 -53.28 -1.67
N ASN A 338 22.20 -54.51 -1.34
CA ASN A 338 21.32 -55.68 -1.31
C ASN A 338 20.59 -55.94 -2.66
N ARG A 339 21.28 -55.73 -3.79
CA ARG A 339 20.72 -55.89 -5.14
C ARG A 339 19.44 -55.07 -5.33
N ALA A 340 19.52 -53.81 -4.93
CA ALA A 340 18.46 -52.86 -5.13
C ALA A 340 18.00 -52.79 -6.60
N GLU A 341 16.71 -52.67 -6.86
CA GLU A 341 16.21 -52.55 -8.24
C GLU A 341 16.38 -51.14 -8.79
N ARG A 342 16.24 -50.12 -7.94
CA ARG A 342 16.20 -48.71 -8.34
C ARG A 342 16.84 -47.76 -7.33
N LEU A 343 17.38 -46.65 -7.83
CA LEU A 343 17.92 -45.55 -7.06
C LEU A 343 16.94 -44.36 -7.08
N ILE A 344 16.49 -43.87 -5.93
CA ILE A 344 15.84 -42.57 -5.83
C ILE A 344 16.91 -41.54 -5.46
N VAL A 345 17.00 -40.48 -6.24
CA VAL A 345 17.76 -39.28 -5.90
C VAL A 345 16.77 -38.17 -5.60
N PHE A 346 16.76 -37.68 -4.36
CA PHE A 346 16.00 -36.52 -3.96
C PHE A 346 16.93 -35.33 -3.77
N ILE A 347 16.84 -34.32 -4.64
CA ILE A 347 17.57 -33.06 -4.45
C ILE A 347 16.60 -32.04 -3.86
N ASP A 348 16.81 -31.73 -2.59
CA ASP A 348 16.01 -30.74 -1.84
C ASP A 348 16.65 -29.36 -2.00
N GLN A 349 15.82 -28.32 -2.15
CA GLN A 349 16.24 -26.92 -2.29
C GLN A 349 17.20 -26.67 -3.49
N VAL A 350 16.80 -27.13 -4.67
CA VAL A 350 17.61 -26.92 -5.90
C VAL A 350 17.84 -25.45 -6.23
N GLU A 351 16.96 -24.56 -5.75
CA GLU A 351 17.10 -23.11 -5.91
C GLU A 351 18.40 -22.54 -5.32
N GLU A 352 19.04 -23.23 -4.38
CA GLU A 352 20.32 -22.78 -3.81
C GLU A 352 21.43 -22.70 -4.88
N LEU A 353 21.29 -23.45 -5.98
CA LEU A 353 22.23 -23.42 -7.10
C LEU A 353 22.25 -22.09 -7.84
N VAL A 354 21.19 -21.28 -7.76
CA VAL A 354 21.15 -19.94 -8.36
C VAL A 354 22.25 -19.04 -7.78
N LYS A 355 22.71 -19.32 -6.55
CA LYS A 355 23.74 -18.56 -5.84
C LYS A 355 25.14 -19.19 -5.94
N ALA A 356 25.28 -20.32 -6.63
CA ALA A 356 26.53 -21.05 -6.72
C ALA A 356 27.43 -20.51 -7.84
N ASP A 357 28.71 -20.89 -7.84
CA ASP A 357 29.62 -20.61 -8.95
C ASP A 357 29.23 -21.41 -10.21
N ASP A 358 29.58 -20.88 -11.39
CA ASP A 358 29.28 -21.49 -12.68
C ASP A 358 29.74 -22.95 -12.78
N GLY A 359 30.88 -23.29 -12.14
CA GLY A 359 31.41 -24.65 -12.11
C GLY A 359 30.50 -25.61 -11.36
N LYS A 360 29.99 -25.20 -10.20
CA LYS A 360 29.03 -25.99 -9.41
C LYS A 360 27.67 -26.10 -10.11
N ILE A 361 27.19 -25.02 -10.75
CA ILE A 361 25.96 -25.04 -11.55
C ILE A 361 26.07 -26.05 -12.70
N ALA A 362 27.16 -25.99 -13.47
CA ALA A 362 27.41 -26.91 -14.58
C ALA A 362 27.50 -28.38 -14.12
N ALA A 363 28.15 -28.65 -12.98
CA ALA A 363 28.25 -29.99 -12.42
C ALA A 363 26.89 -30.57 -12.03
N TYR A 364 26.04 -29.78 -11.37
CA TYR A 364 24.67 -30.20 -11.03
C TYR A 364 23.79 -30.39 -12.27
N ALA A 365 23.91 -29.52 -13.27
CA ALA A 365 23.17 -29.64 -14.52
C ALA A 365 23.53 -30.95 -15.26
N ALA A 366 24.83 -31.28 -15.32
CA ALA A 366 25.30 -32.55 -15.89
C ALA A 366 24.78 -33.76 -15.09
N ALA A 367 24.83 -33.70 -13.76
CA ALA A 367 24.33 -34.76 -12.89
C ALA A 367 22.82 -35.03 -13.09
N ILE A 368 22.01 -33.97 -13.16
CA ILE A 368 20.56 -34.07 -13.38
C ILE A 368 20.27 -34.72 -14.74
N ARG A 369 21.01 -34.36 -15.80
CA ARG A 369 20.88 -35.00 -17.11
C ARG A 369 21.24 -36.49 -17.07
N ALA A 370 22.28 -36.88 -16.35
CA ALA A 370 22.66 -38.28 -16.21
C ALA A 370 21.61 -39.10 -15.42
N PHE A 371 21.10 -38.54 -14.31
CA PHE A 371 20.05 -39.17 -13.50
C PHE A 371 18.77 -39.41 -14.31
N THR A 372 18.37 -38.42 -15.10
CA THR A 372 17.15 -38.48 -15.91
C THR A 372 17.30 -39.37 -17.15
N ALA A 373 18.52 -39.55 -17.67
CA ALA A 373 18.78 -40.48 -18.77
C ALA A 373 18.86 -41.95 -18.30
N CYS A 374 19.14 -42.20 -17.01
CA CYS A 374 19.26 -43.55 -16.46
C CYS A 374 17.88 -44.14 -16.09
N PRO A 375 17.43 -45.25 -16.70
CA PRO A 375 16.14 -45.85 -16.38
C PRO A 375 16.04 -46.38 -14.94
N ARG A 376 17.17 -46.73 -14.32
CA ARG A 376 17.22 -47.26 -12.94
C ARG A 376 17.30 -46.16 -11.87
N VAL A 377 17.23 -44.89 -12.28
CA VAL A 377 17.20 -43.75 -11.37
C VAL A 377 15.85 -43.07 -11.46
N THR A 378 15.28 -42.69 -10.31
CA THR A 378 14.13 -41.79 -10.21
C THR A 378 14.59 -40.51 -9.53
N LEU A 379 14.48 -39.38 -10.22
CA LEU A 379 14.91 -38.07 -9.73
C LEU A 379 13.73 -37.26 -9.19
N LEU A 380 13.78 -36.89 -7.92
CA LEU A 380 12.85 -35.99 -7.28
C LEU A 380 13.57 -34.68 -6.98
N LEU A 381 12.99 -33.54 -7.36
CA LEU A 381 13.51 -32.23 -7.01
C LEU A 381 12.47 -31.47 -6.19
N ALA A 382 12.90 -30.70 -5.20
CA ALA A 382 12.07 -29.68 -4.56
C ALA A 382 12.64 -28.30 -4.87
N CYS A 383 11.81 -27.43 -5.46
CA CYS A 383 12.18 -26.06 -5.79
C CYS A 383 11.16 -25.06 -5.24
N ARG A 384 11.65 -23.91 -4.81
CA ARG A 384 10.81 -22.73 -4.58
C ARG A 384 10.27 -22.16 -5.89
N SER A 385 9.00 -21.74 -5.90
CA SER A 385 8.34 -21.21 -7.10
C SER A 385 8.95 -19.90 -7.60
N ASP A 386 9.40 -19.03 -6.69
CA ASP A 386 10.02 -17.71 -6.97
C ASP A 386 11.47 -17.79 -7.49
N LEU A 387 12.09 -18.97 -7.49
CA LEU A 387 13.45 -19.18 -7.97
C LEU A 387 13.52 -20.30 -9.03
N TYR A 388 12.37 -20.81 -9.43
CA TYR A 388 12.28 -21.94 -10.35
C TYR A 388 12.68 -21.54 -11.78
N GLY A 389 12.25 -20.35 -12.23
CA GLY A 389 12.65 -19.78 -13.52
C GLY A 389 14.15 -19.55 -13.61
N ASP A 390 14.70 -18.79 -12.66
CA ASP A 390 16.13 -18.52 -12.54
C ASP A 390 16.98 -19.80 -12.52
N TRP A 391 16.54 -20.80 -11.76
CA TRP A 391 17.23 -22.08 -11.67
C TRP A 391 17.24 -22.83 -13.00
N LEU A 392 16.11 -22.87 -13.72
CA LEU A 392 16.05 -23.48 -15.05
C LEU A 392 16.93 -22.76 -16.06
N GLU A 393 16.98 -21.42 -16.00
CA GLU A 393 17.82 -20.59 -16.87
C GLU A 393 19.31 -20.84 -16.61
N ALA A 394 19.73 -20.75 -15.35
CA ALA A 394 21.12 -20.96 -14.96
C ALA A 394 21.64 -22.36 -15.31
N THR A 395 20.78 -23.38 -15.22
CA THR A 395 21.17 -24.79 -15.49
C THR A 395 20.92 -25.25 -16.93
N GLY A 396 20.14 -24.50 -17.72
CA GLY A 396 19.73 -24.88 -19.08
C GLY A 396 18.83 -26.11 -19.15
N LEU A 397 18.03 -26.37 -18.10
CA LEU A 397 17.20 -27.59 -17.96
C LEU A 397 15.72 -27.40 -18.36
N GLN A 398 15.36 -26.32 -19.05
CA GLN A 398 13.96 -25.96 -19.36
C GLN A 398 13.21 -27.09 -20.06
N GLN A 399 13.81 -27.69 -21.10
CA GLN A 399 13.17 -28.77 -21.87
C GLN A 399 12.90 -30.02 -21.03
N LEU A 400 13.75 -30.30 -20.04
CA LEU A 400 13.63 -31.52 -19.23
C LEU A 400 12.44 -31.44 -18.28
N PHE A 401 12.17 -30.26 -17.73
CA PHE A 401 11.13 -30.06 -16.73
C PHE A 401 9.80 -29.53 -17.28
N GLN A 402 9.68 -29.29 -18.58
CA GLN A 402 8.44 -28.78 -19.19
C GLN A 402 7.23 -29.66 -18.87
N SER A 403 7.37 -30.99 -18.91
CA SER A 403 6.31 -31.96 -18.56
C SER A 403 6.50 -32.62 -17.19
N SER A 404 7.65 -32.41 -16.54
CA SER A 404 8.04 -33.07 -15.28
C SER A 404 7.85 -32.20 -14.04
N THR A 405 7.15 -31.07 -14.13
CA THR A 405 6.86 -30.21 -12.96
C THR A 405 5.51 -30.46 -12.30
N PHE A 406 5.49 -30.53 -10.97
CA PHE A 406 4.29 -30.62 -10.14
C PHE A 406 4.18 -29.36 -9.28
N MET A 407 3.14 -28.57 -9.49
CA MET A 407 2.89 -27.35 -8.73
C MET A 407 2.15 -27.68 -7.42
N LEU A 408 2.82 -27.49 -6.29
CA LEU A 408 2.25 -27.72 -4.97
C LEU A 408 1.48 -26.48 -4.50
N ALA A 409 0.15 -26.63 -4.40
CA ALA A 409 -0.73 -25.63 -3.85
C ALA A 409 -0.67 -25.58 -2.30
N SER A 410 -1.07 -24.43 -1.75
CA SER A 410 -1.36 -24.31 -0.32
C SER A 410 -2.49 -25.26 0.08
N PRO A 411 -2.44 -25.89 1.27
CA PRO A 411 -3.51 -26.81 1.68
C PRO A 411 -4.83 -26.06 1.86
N THR A 412 -5.92 -26.73 1.54
CA THR A 412 -7.28 -26.22 1.78
C THR A 412 -7.61 -26.26 3.27
N PRO A 413 -8.65 -25.54 3.74
CA PRO A 413 -9.07 -25.62 5.15
C PRO A 413 -9.37 -27.04 5.62
N ALA A 414 -9.93 -27.90 4.76
CA ALA A 414 -10.17 -29.30 5.09
C ALA A 414 -8.84 -30.07 5.29
N ASP A 415 -7.85 -29.81 4.44
CA ASP A 415 -6.52 -30.43 4.54
C ASP A 415 -5.81 -29.99 5.83
N LEU A 416 -5.95 -28.72 6.21
CA LEU A 416 -5.43 -28.19 7.48
C LEU A 416 -6.10 -28.85 8.69
N ILE A 417 -7.42 -29.08 8.66
CA ILE A 417 -8.13 -29.82 9.72
C ILE A 417 -7.55 -31.23 9.84
N ASP A 418 -7.30 -31.91 8.73
CA ASP A 418 -6.70 -33.24 8.74
C ASP A 418 -5.26 -33.24 9.27
N ILE A 419 -4.44 -32.26 8.86
CA ILE A 419 -3.07 -32.05 9.36
C ILE A 419 -3.07 -31.83 10.89
N ILE A 420 -4.09 -31.16 11.43
CA ILE A 420 -4.22 -30.93 12.86
C ILE A 420 -4.76 -32.18 13.56
N ARG A 421 -5.95 -32.66 13.19
CA ARG A 421 -6.73 -33.61 14.00
C ARG A 421 -6.21 -35.04 13.92
N ARG A 422 -5.80 -35.51 12.74
CA ARG A 422 -5.41 -36.92 12.55
C ARG A 422 -4.13 -37.26 13.32
N PRO A 423 -3.03 -36.48 13.24
CA PRO A 423 -1.82 -36.76 14.01
C PRO A 423 -2.04 -36.66 15.53
N ALA A 424 -2.84 -35.70 16.02
CA ALA A 424 -3.23 -35.61 17.43
C ALA A 424 -3.93 -36.88 17.89
N ARG A 425 -4.96 -37.33 17.15
CA ARG A 425 -5.70 -38.54 17.49
C ARG A 425 -4.79 -39.77 17.55
N MET A 426 -3.86 -39.92 16.61
CA MET A 426 -2.88 -41.01 16.63
C MET A 426 -1.97 -40.97 17.85
N ALA A 427 -1.65 -39.77 18.33
CA ALA A 427 -0.92 -39.55 19.57
C ALA A 427 -1.80 -39.60 20.84
N GLY A 428 -3.07 -39.99 20.72
CA GLY A 428 -4.02 -40.07 21.83
C GLY A 428 -4.46 -38.70 22.37
N ILE A 429 -4.34 -37.64 21.56
CA ILE A 429 -4.74 -36.28 21.89
C ILE A 429 -6.10 -35.94 21.26
N GLU A 430 -7.00 -35.42 22.07
CA GLU A 430 -8.26 -34.83 21.59
C GLU A 430 -8.06 -33.34 21.30
N VAL A 431 -8.60 -32.86 20.18
CA VAL A 431 -8.50 -31.44 19.78
C VAL A 431 -9.88 -30.81 19.78
N GLU A 432 -10.05 -29.73 20.54
CA GLU A 432 -11.30 -28.98 20.60
C GLU A 432 -11.55 -28.21 19.29
N ASP A 433 -12.79 -28.23 18.79
CA ASP A 433 -13.17 -27.55 17.53
C ASP A 433 -12.85 -26.05 17.55
N ARG A 434 -13.02 -25.41 18.71
CA ARG A 434 -12.68 -23.99 18.91
C ARG A 434 -11.20 -23.71 18.63
N VAL A 435 -10.29 -24.58 19.10
CA VAL A 435 -8.84 -24.43 18.86
C VAL A 435 -8.52 -24.58 17.38
N ILE A 436 -9.18 -25.50 16.68
CA ILE A 436 -9.02 -25.65 15.23
C ILE A 436 -9.49 -24.39 14.50
N GLY A 437 -10.65 -23.85 14.84
CA GLY A 437 -11.17 -22.61 14.27
C GLY A 437 -10.18 -21.44 14.40
N GLU A 438 -9.64 -21.24 15.60
CA GLU A 438 -8.65 -20.17 15.90
C GLU A 438 -7.35 -20.34 15.11
N ILE A 439 -6.86 -21.58 14.97
CA ILE A 439 -5.67 -21.88 14.19
C ILE A 439 -5.93 -21.62 12.71
N LEU A 440 -7.07 -22.08 12.16
CA LEU A 440 -7.42 -21.88 10.75
C LEU A 440 -7.56 -20.40 10.41
N GLU A 441 -8.22 -19.61 11.27
CA GLU A 441 -8.36 -18.17 11.07
C GLU A 441 -7.00 -17.47 11.06
N SER A 442 -6.08 -17.88 11.93
CA SER A 442 -4.73 -17.34 12.00
C SER A 442 -3.83 -17.74 10.81
N VAL A 443 -4.12 -18.88 10.17
CA VAL A 443 -3.33 -19.44 9.05
C VAL A 443 -3.91 -19.02 7.69
N ALA A 444 -5.17 -18.60 7.63
CA ALA A 444 -5.87 -18.25 6.40
C ALA A 444 -5.19 -17.11 5.63
N GLY A 445 -4.89 -17.35 4.34
CA GLY A 445 -4.33 -16.33 3.44
C GLY A 445 -2.84 -16.03 3.62
N ASN A 446 -2.14 -16.72 4.52
CA ASN A 446 -0.75 -16.44 4.84
C ASN A 446 0.22 -17.44 4.20
N ALA A 447 1.14 -16.95 3.35
CA ALA A 447 2.23 -17.74 2.81
C ALA A 447 3.18 -18.19 3.94
N GLY A 448 3.55 -19.48 3.98
CA GLY A 448 4.48 -20.00 4.99
C GLY A 448 3.87 -20.28 6.38
N ALA A 449 2.54 -20.37 6.49
CA ALA A 449 1.87 -20.55 7.78
C ALA A 449 1.91 -22.01 8.32
N LEU A 450 2.18 -23.01 7.49
CA LEU A 450 2.24 -24.43 7.91
C LEU A 450 3.34 -24.73 8.95
N PRO A 451 4.61 -24.30 8.79
CA PRO A 451 5.63 -24.50 9.82
C PRO A 451 5.28 -23.84 11.16
N LEU A 452 4.68 -22.65 11.13
CA LEU A 452 4.24 -21.94 12.34
C LEU A 452 3.10 -22.69 13.04
N MET A 453 2.13 -23.18 12.26
CA MET A 453 1.06 -24.03 12.75
C MET A 453 1.63 -25.30 13.40
N SER A 454 2.55 -26.00 12.72
CA SER A 454 3.20 -27.20 13.27
C SER A 454 3.95 -26.90 14.57
N TYR A 455 4.61 -25.75 14.67
CA TYR A 455 5.34 -25.38 15.86
C TYR A 455 4.41 -25.01 17.03
N LEU A 456 3.29 -24.31 16.76
CA LEU A 456 2.24 -24.11 17.76
C LEU A 456 1.69 -25.46 18.25
N LEU A 457 1.34 -26.35 17.34
CA LEU A 457 0.80 -27.68 17.69
C LEU A 457 1.82 -28.50 18.51
N GLY A 458 3.12 -28.34 18.22
CA GLY A 458 4.19 -28.91 19.02
C GLY A 458 4.21 -28.37 20.46
N GLN A 459 4.06 -27.05 20.64
CA GLN A 459 3.95 -26.47 21.99
C GLN A 459 2.67 -26.89 22.72
N LEU A 460 1.55 -27.00 22.00
CA LEU A 460 0.30 -27.52 22.58
C LEU A 460 0.48 -28.98 23.02
N TYR A 461 1.20 -29.79 22.24
CA TYR A 461 1.56 -31.16 22.62
C TYR A 461 2.37 -31.22 23.92
N ASP A 462 3.44 -30.44 24.00
CA ASP A 462 4.32 -30.42 25.16
C ASP A 462 3.57 -29.96 26.43
N ARG A 463 2.58 -29.06 26.27
CA ARG A 463 1.80 -28.49 27.36
C ARG A 463 0.55 -29.28 27.72
N ALA A 464 0.01 -30.06 26.79
CA ALA A 464 -1.11 -30.98 27.03
C ALA A 464 -0.75 -32.04 28.07
N GLY A 465 0.51 -32.51 28.10
CA GLY A 465 1.01 -33.40 29.15
C GLY A 465 0.05 -34.56 29.47
N ALA A 466 -0.41 -34.64 30.74
CA ALA A 466 -1.36 -35.66 31.18
C ALA A 466 -2.81 -35.41 30.76
N SER A 467 -3.20 -34.17 30.43
CA SER A 467 -4.57 -33.87 30.01
C SER A 467 -4.89 -34.52 28.66
N ARG A 468 -3.87 -34.71 27.80
CA ARG A 468 -4.00 -35.23 26.42
C ARG A 468 -5.07 -34.51 25.61
N ARG A 469 -5.26 -33.20 25.84
CA ARG A 469 -6.25 -32.39 25.13
C ARG A 469 -5.65 -31.07 24.68
N PHE A 470 -5.95 -30.68 23.46
CA PHE A 470 -5.77 -29.31 22.96
C PHE A 470 -7.06 -28.55 23.22
N ASP A 471 -7.20 -28.07 24.44
CA ASP A 471 -8.33 -27.23 24.85
C ASP A 471 -8.02 -25.73 24.68
N PHE A 472 -9.07 -24.92 24.67
CA PHE A 472 -8.94 -23.48 24.48
C PHE A 472 -8.13 -22.80 25.61
N ALA A 473 -8.16 -23.35 26.83
CA ALA A 473 -7.37 -22.84 27.95
C ALA A 473 -5.86 -23.01 27.71
N THR A 474 -5.44 -24.18 27.24
CA THR A 474 -4.05 -24.49 26.88
C THR A 474 -3.62 -23.65 25.67
N TYR A 475 -4.48 -23.51 24.66
CA TYR A 475 -4.23 -22.63 23.52
C TYR A 475 -3.98 -21.18 23.93
N THR A 476 -4.83 -20.65 24.81
CA THR A 476 -4.68 -19.28 25.34
C THR A 476 -3.44 -19.14 26.22
N ALA A 477 -3.11 -20.16 27.02
CA ALA A 477 -1.91 -20.17 27.86
C ALA A 477 -0.61 -20.22 27.04
N VAL A 478 -0.62 -20.85 25.87
CA VAL A 478 0.48 -20.78 24.88
C VAL A 478 0.49 -19.42 24.16
N GLY A 479 -0.63 -18.69 24.16
CA GLY A 479 -0.80 -17.39 23.53
C GLY A 479 -1.10 -17.47 22.02
N GLY A 480 -1.53 -18.64 21.54
CA GLY A 480 -1.85 -18.92 20.14
C GLY A 480 -0.69 -18.71 19.16
N ILE A 481 -1.01 -18.58 17.87
CA ILE A 481 -0.01 -18.40 16.80
C ILE A 481 0.79 -17.10 17.00
N LYS A 482 0.15 -16.05 17.53
CA LYS A 482 0.76 -14.73 17.73
C LYS A 482 1.94 -14.77 18.71
N ALA A 483 1.77 -15.42 19.86
CA ALA A 483 2.83 -15.55 20.86
C ALA A 483 3.97 -16.45 20.36
N VAL A 484 3.63 -17.53 19.67
CA VAL A 484 4.58 -18.44 19.02
C VAL A 484 5.49 -17.69 18.03
N VAL A 485 4.89 -16.88 17.15
CA VAL A 485 5.62 -16.09 16.16
C VAL A 485 6.52 -15.05 16.82
N SER A 486 6.03 -14.39 17.87
CA SER A 486 6.80 -13.41 18.66
C SER A 486 8.02 -14.04 19.33
N GLN A 487 7.86 -15.20 19.98
CA GLN A 487 8.98 -15.93 20.60
C GLN A 487 9.99 -16.44 19.58
N GLY A 488 9.53 -16.94 18.43
CA GLY A 488 10.41 -17.37 17.33
C GLY A 488 11.21 -16.21 16.76
N ALA A 489 10.60 -15.04 16.61
CA ALA A 489 11.27 -13.82 16.17
C ALA A 489 12.32 -13.32 17.14
N GLU A 490 12.03 -13.32 18.45
CA GLU A 490 13.01 -12.93 19.45
C GLU A 490 14.22 -13.88 19.48
N ARG A 491 13.99 -15.21 19.46
CA ARG A 491 15.10 -16.18 19.38
C ARG A 491 15.94 -15.99 18.13
N THR A 492 15.32 -15.71 16.99
CA THR A 492 16.03 -15.44 15.74
C THR A 492 16.90 -14.20 15.86
N PHE A 493 16.37 -13.12 16.46
CA PHE A 493 17.13 -11.91 16.74
C PHE A 493 18.32 -12.16 17.68
N GLU A 494 18.13 -12.98 18.71
CA GLU A 494 19.19 -13.35 19.67
C GLU A 494 20.35 -14.12 19.02
N THR A 495 20.12 -14.79 17.87
CA THR A 495 21.22 -15.45 17.13
C THR A 495 22.12 -14.50 16.35
N LEU A 496 21.70 -13.25 16.15
CA LEU A 496 22.47 -12.26 15.39
C LEU A 496 23.66 -11.73 16.19
N THR A 497 24.75 -11.44 15.48
CA THR A 497 25.91 -10.73 16.04
C THR A 497 25.56 -9.27 16.39
N THR A 498 26.37 -8.62 17.24
CA THR A 498 26.11 -7.23 17.65
C THR A 498 26.05 -6.24 16.48
N ASP A 499 26.87 -6.44 15.43
CA ASP A 499 26.84 -5.58 14.25
C ASP A 499 25.59 -5.81 13.38
N GLN A 500 25.15 -7.07 13.24
CA GLN A 500 23.88 -7.41 12.59
C GLN A 500 22.67 -6.86 13.36
N GLN A 501 22.68 -6.93 14.70
CA GLN A 501 21.62 -6.36 15.53
C GLN A 501 21.49 -4.85 15.36
N ARG A 502 22.59 -4.11 15.11
CA ARG A 502 22.53 -2.67 14.81
C ARG A 502 21.81 -2.37 13.50
N ARG A 503 21.87 -3.31 12.53
CA ARG A 503 21.19 -3.20 11.22
C ARG A 503 19.74 -3.68 11.24
N PHE A 504 19.30 -4.33 12.32
CA PHE A 504 17.92 -4.77 12.47
C PHE A 504 16.93 -3.61 12.28
N ASP A 505 17.20 -2.47 12.94
CA ASP A 505 16.32 -1.31 12.90
C ASP A 505 16.17 -0.77 11.47
N ASP A 506 17.29 -0.69 10.74
CA ASP A 506 17.36 -0.23 9.37
C ASP A 506 16.55 -1.16 8.44
N VAL A 507 16.71 -2.48 8.58
CA VAL A 507 16.04 -3.47 7.72
C VAL A 507 14.53 -3.50 7.95
N PHE A 508 14.08 -3.61 9.21
CA PHE A 508 12.66 -3.77 9.50
C PHE A 508 11.85 -2.49 9.30
N ALA A 509 12.48 -1.30 9.42
CA ALA A 509 11.83 -0.04 9.05
C ALA A 509 11.48 0.04 7.55
N LEU A 510 12.19 -0.70 6.68
CA LEU A 510 11.90 -0.78 5.24
C LEU A 510 10.68 -1.64 4.91
N LEU A 511 10.33 -2.55 5.82
CA LEU A 511 9.33 -3.61 5.63
C LEU A 511 7.99 -3.30 6.33
N VAL A 512 7.87 -2.13 6.95
CA VAL A 512 6.66 -1.67 7.63
C VAL A 512 6.23 -0.32 7.05
N THR A 513 4.92 -0.13 6.93
CA THR A 513 4.28 1.14 6.59
C THR A 513 3.25 1.51 7.65
N ILE A 514 2.96 2.80 7.81
CA ILE A 514 1.95 3.31 8.74
C ILE A 514 0.93 4.14 7.95
N ASP A 515 -0.34 3.74 8.03
CA ASP A 515 -1.43 4.46 7.35
C ASP A 515 -1.78 5.80 8.07
N GLU A 516 -2.67 6.59 7.46
CA GLU A 516 -3.12 7.87 8.04
C GLU A 516 -3.82 7.70 9.41
N ARG A 517 -4.36 6.50 9.69
CA ARG A 517 -5.01 6.15 10.96
C ARG A 517 -4.00 5.67 12.01
N GLY A 518 -2.70 5.67 11.68
CA GLY A 518 -1.63 5.22 12.56
C GLY A 518 -1.50 3.70 12.66
N ARG A 519 -2.17 2.93 11.79
CA ARG A 519 -2.06 1.47 11.80
C ARG A 519 -0.83 1.04 11.02
N ALA A 520 0.03 0.27 11.69
CA ALA A 520 1.20 -0.33 11.08
C ALA A 520 0.80 -1.60 10.32
N SER A 521 1.29 -1.73 9.09
CA SER A 521 1.09 -2.90 8.23
C SER A 521 2.38 -3.23 7.50
N ARG A 522 2.49 -4.45 6.97
CA ARG A 522 3.67 -4.87 6.21
C ARG A 522 3.68 -4.21 4.83
N VAL A 523 4.88 -3.95 4.31
CA VAL A 523 5.09 -3.49 2.93
C VAL A 523 6.23 -4.28 2.32
N SER A 524 6.11 -4.63 1.04
CA SER A 524 7.19 -5.28 0.31
C SER A 524 8.25 -4.24 -0.07
N CYS A 525 9.53 -4.59 0.06
CA CYS A 525 10.67 -3.72 -0.25
C CYS A 525 11.65 -4.47 -1.17
N PRO A 526 12.17 -3.84 -2.26
CA PRO A 526 13.18 -4.47 -3.11
C PRO A 526 14.39 -4.96 -2.31
N VAL A 527 14.82 -6.18 -2.59
CA VAL A 527 15.95 -6.81 -1.87
C VAL A 527 17.20 -5.94 -2.00
N GLU A 528 17.44 -5.38 -3.18
CA GLU A 528 18.61 -4.54 -3.48
C GLU A 528 18.64 -3.28 -2.60
N GLN A 529 17.49 -2.73 -2.23
CA GLN A 529 17.40 -1.57 -1.36
C GLN A 529 17.75 -1.90 0.10
N ILE A 530 17.47 -3.13 0.52
CA ILE A 530 17.82 -3.66 1.84
C ILE A 530 19.31 -4.01 1.90
N THR A 531 19.84 -4.68 0.87
CA THR A 531 21.21 -5.23 0.87
C THR A 531 22.31 -4.23 0.51
N ARG A 532 21.96 -2.98 0.17
CA ARG A 532 22.94 -1.91 -0.12
C ARG A 532 23.87 -1.58 1.05
N SER A 533 23.44 -1.86 2.28
CA SER A 533 24.21 -1.71 3.52
C SER A 533 24.76 -3.08 3.96
N GLY A 534 26.09 -3.24 4.04
CA GLY A 534 26.80 -4.52 4.30
C GLY A 534 26.03 -5.62 5.05
N ASP A 535 26.06 -5.60 6.38
CA ASP A 535 25.46 -6.67 7.22
C ASP A 535 23.93 -6.82 7.11
N ALA A 536 23.23 -5.92 6.41
CA ALA A 536 21.78 -6.01 6.21
C ALA A 536 21.39 -7.21 5.35
N ALA A 537 22.26 -7.64 4.42
CA ALA A 537 22.05 -8.87 3.66
C ALA A 537 22.03 -10.11 4.56
N SER A 538 22.93 -10.16 5.54
CA SER A 538 23.00 -11.24 6.53
C SER A 538 21.76 -11.27 7.43
N VAL A 539 21.30 -10.09 7.91
CA VAL A 539 20.05 -9.98 8.67
C VAL A 539 18.86 -10.49 7.85
N LEU A 540 18.73 -10.03 6.60
CA LEU A 540 17.68 -10.49 5.70
C LEU A 540 17.71 -12.01 5.53
N SER A 541 18.88 -12.61 5.26
CA SER A 541 19.00 -14.06 5.11
C SER A 541 18.59 -14.81 6.39
N THR A 542 19.03 -14.37 7.57
CA THR A 542 18.69 -15.05 8.84
C THR A 542 17.17 -15.07 9.07
N PHE A 543 16.49 -13.96 8.83
CA PHE A 543 15.03 -13.89 9.01
C PHE A 543 14.25 -14.59 7.89
N VAL A 544 14.79 -14.68 6.66
CA VAL A 544 14.23 -15.51 5.59
C VAL A 544 14.38 -17.00 5.89
N GLU A 545 15.53 -17.44 6.40
CA GLU A 545 15.79 -18.81 6.84
C GLU A 545 14.89 -19.22 8.01
N ALA A 546 14.70 -18.31 8.98
CA ALA A 546 13.73 -18.47 10.06
C ALA A 546 12.26 -18.38 9.60
N ARG A 547 12.00 -18.13 8.31
CA ARG A 547 10.67 -18.00 7.68
C ARG A 547 9.83 -16.83 8.20
N LEU A 548 10.46 -15.85 8.84
CA LEU A 548 9.82 -14.64 9.36
C LEU A 548 9.72 -13.54 8.29
N LEU A 549 10.57 -13.62 7.27
CA LEU A 549 10.48 -12.84 6.04
C LEU A 549 10.25 -13.77 4.83
N THR A 550 9.48 -13.29 3.87
CA THR A 550 9.21 -13.95 2.59
C THR A 550 9.83 -13.13 1.46
N LEU A 551 10.43 -13.81 0.49
CA LEU A 551 10.84 -13.19 -0.78
C LEU A 551 9.76 -13.49 -1.81
N LEU A 552 9.31 -12.45 -2.50
CA LEU A 552 8.32 -12.50 -3.56
C LEU A 552 8.94 -11.95 -4.83
N GLU A 553 8.47 -12.43 -5.98
CA GLU A 553 8.82 -11.89 -7.29
C GLU A 553 7.66 -11.00 -7.76
N ARG A 554 7.97 -9.78 -8.20
CA ARG A 554 6.98 -8.88 -8.81
C ARG A 554 6.86 -9.15 -10.31
N ASP A 555 5.77 -8.69 -10.91
CA ASP A 555 5.51 -8.79 -12.36
C ASP A 555 6.61 -8.15 -13.23
N ASP A 556 7.44 -7.28 -12.65
CA ASP A 556 8.60 -6.65 -13.29
C ASP A 556 9.91 -7.44 -13.15
N GLY A 557 9.86 -8.66 -12.61
CA GLY A 557 11.00 -9.55 -12.39
C GLY A 557 11.88 -9.17 -11.19
N ARG A 558 11.53 -8.13 -10.42
CA ARG A 558 12.30 -7.73 -9.24
C ARG A 558 11.91 -8.57 -8.02
N ARG A 559 12.91 -8.94 -7.23
CA ARG A 559 12.70 -9.63 -5.94
C ARG A 559 12.43 -8.61 -4.84
N VAL A 560 11.35 -8.82 -4.10
CA VAL A 560 10.97 -8.01 -2.95
C VAL A 560 10.92 -8.86 -1.70
N ALA A 561 11.40 -8.32 -0.58
CA ALA A 561 11.25 -8.91 0.74
C ALA A 561 10.03 -8.33 1.45
N GLU A 562 9.33 -9.16 2.22
CA GLU A 562 8.16 -8.78 2.99
C GLU A 562 8.08 -9.58 4.29
N ILE A 563 7.46 -9.01 5.33
CA ILE A 563 7.18 -9.74 6.57
C ILE A 563 6.16 -10.85 6.30
N SER A 564 6.50 -12.09 6.69
CA SER A 564 5.66 -13.27 6.43
C SER A 564 4.30 -13.18 7.11
N HIS A 565 4.22 -12.56 8.30
CA HIS A 565 2.99 -12.44 9.09
C HIS A 565 2.85 -11.07 9.76
N GLU A 566 1.72 -10.39 9.58
CA GLU A 566 1.45 -9.06 10.15
C GLU A 566 1.47 -9.04 11.69
N SER A 567 1.20 -10.19 12.33
CA SER A 567 1.35 -10.33 13.78
C SER A 567 2.75 -10.05 14.31
N LEU A 568 3.81 -10.16 13.49
CA LEU A 568 5.15 -9.73 13.89
C LEU A 568 5.17 -8.24 14.22
N ILE A 569 4.47 -7.41 13.47
CA ILE A 569 4.47 -5.96 13.65
C ILE A 569 3.79 -5.57 14.97
N THR A 570 2.73 -6.30 15.33
CA THR A 570 1.84 -5.95 16.44
C THR A 570 2.14 -6.70 17.74
N HIS A 571 2.66 -7.94 17.68
CA HIS A 571 2.81 -8.82 18.85
C HIS A 571 4.27 -9.14 19.19
N TRP A 572 5.24 -8.74 18.35
CA TRP A 572 6.65 -8.81 18.71
C TRP A 572 7.08 -7.48 19.37
N PRO A 573 7.35 -7.45 20.69
CA PRO A 573 7.59 -6.20 21.40
C PRO A 573 8.71 -5.35 20.81
N ARG A 574 9.78 -5.99 20.33
CA ARG A 574 10.94 -5.31 19.72
C ARG A 574 10.55 -4.57 18.44
N LEU A 575 9.79 -5.22 17.54
CA LEU A 575 9.33 -4.59 16.31
C LEU A 575 8.26 -3.52 16.59
N ALA A 576 7.36 -3.75 17.54
CA ALA A 576 6.39 -2.75 17.97
C ALA A 576 7.08 -1.48 18.52
N THR A 577 8.09 -1.65 19.39
CA THR A 577 8.90 -0.53 19.92
C THR A 577 9.66 0.19 18.81
N LEU A 578 10.20 -0.54 17.82
CA LEU A 578 10.81 0.07 16.64
C LEU A 578 9.82 0.94 15.87
N VAL A 579 8.62 0.41 15.62
CA VAL A 579 7.58 1.11 14.85
C VAL A 579 7.13 2.37 15.59
N GLU A 580 7.01 2.32 16.91
CA GLU A 580 6.71 3.50 17.74
C GLU A 580 7.86 4.52 17.70
N LYS A 581 9.10 4.08 17.94
CA LYS A 581 10.29 4.94 17.98
C LYS A 581 10.57 5.61 16.63
N GLN A 582 10.31 4.92 15.53
CA GLN A 582 10.56 5.39 14.17
C GLN A 582 9.27 5.81 13.42
N ALA A 583 8.14 5.98 14.11
CA ALA A 583 6.85 6.22 13.45
C ALA A 583 6.84 7.42 12.49
N GLN A 584 7.57 8.49 12.81
CA GLN A 584 7.70 9.66 11.95
C GLN A 584 8.50 9.35 10.69
N HIS A 585 9.58 8.58 10.82
CA HIS A 585 10.45 8.19 9.70
C HIS A 585 9.74 7.22 8.76
N ILE A 586 9.05 6.20 9.30
CA ILE A 586 8.27 5.24 8.52
C ILE A 586 7.14 5.94 7.75
N ARG A 587 6.41 6.87 8.39
CA ARG A 587 5.36 7.66 7.73
C ARG A 587 5.91 8.53 6.61
N TRP A 588 6.99 9.27 6.87
CA TRP A 588 7.65 10.08 5.86
C TRP A 588 8.05 9.24 4.65
N ARG A 589 8.72 8.11 4.87
CA ARG A 589 9.20 7.23 3.79
C ARG A 589 8.05 6.67 2.95
N SER A 590 6.96 6.28 3.60
CA SER A 590 5.75 5.76 2.93
C SER A 590 5.09 6.82 2.04
N GLY A 591 4.93 8.04 2.54
CA GLY A 591 4.40 9.16 1.77
C GLY A 591 5.33 9.60 0.63
N PHE A 592 6.64 9.61 0.89
CA PHE A 592 7.66 9.92 -0.10
C PHE A 592 7.65 8.92 -1.26
N ARG A 593 7.67 7.62 -0.98
CA ARG A 593 7.59 6.55 -1.99
C ARG A 593 6.35 6.64 -2.85
N LEU A 594 5.19 6.86 -2.23
CA LEU A 594 3.94 7.01 -2.97
C LEU A 594 3.98 8.22 -3.92
N SER A 595 4.61 9.31 -3.49
CA SER A 595 4.75 10.54 -4.31
C SER A 595 5.73 10.33 -5.45
N ALA A 596 6.89 9.71 -5.19
CA ALA A 596 7.88 9.37 -6.20
C ALA A 596 7.31 8.42 -7.26
N GLU A 597 6.58 7.38 -6.83
CA GLU A 597 5.95 6.41 -7.72
C GLU A 597 4.87 7.07 -8.61
N ARG A 598 4.02 7.93 -8.04
CA ARG A 598 3.04 8.69 -8.83
C ARG A 598 3.71 9.57 -9.86
N TRP A 599 4.77 10.28 -9.48
CA TRP A 599 5.53 11.13 -10.40
C TRP A 599 6.17 10.31 -11.54
N ARG A 600 6.68 9.11 -11.24
CA ARG A 600 7.22 8.17 -12.23
C ARG A 600 6.14 7.71 -13.21
N VAL A 601 5.00 7.24 -12.70
CA VAL A 601 3.86 6.74 -13.51
C VAL A 601 3.27 7.85 -14.39
N GLU A 602 3.23 9.09 -13.90
CA GLU A 602 2.74 10.26 -14.63
C GLU A 602 3.77 10.86 -15.62
N GLY A 603 4.90 10.19 -15.85
CA GLY A 603 5.86 10.55 -16.89
C GLY A 603 6.91 11.60 -16.49
N ARG A 604 7.20 11.74 -15.19
CA ARG A 604 8.25 12.62 -14.65
C ARG A 604 8.09 14.11 -14.98
N GLY A 605 6.86 14.59 -15.02
CA GLY A 605 6.54 16.00 -15.29
C GLY A 605 6.87 16.97 -14.13
N ASP A 606 6.75 18.27 -14.39
CA ASP A 606 6.97 19.35 -13.41
C ASP A 606 5.83 19.48 -12.36
N VAL A 607 4.80 18.63 -12.45
CA VAL A 607 3.59 18.68 -11.62
C VAL A 607 3.75 17.68 -10.46
N ARG A 608 3.32 18.06 -9.24
CA ARG A 608 3.40 17.26 -8.01
C ARG A 608 4.81 16.91 -7.49
N LEU A 609 5.83 17.68 -7.90
CA LEU A 609 7.12 17.68 -7.22
C LEU A 609 6.99 18.18 -5.77
N LEU A 610 7.87 17.72 -4.89
CA LEU A 610 7.90 18.15 -3.49
C LEU A 610 8.13 19.66 -3.39
N GLN A 611 7.34 20.31 -2.54
CA GLN A 611 7.36 21.77 -2.35
C GLN A 611 7.37 22.13 -0.87
N GLY A 612 7.81 23.35 -0.59
CA GLY A 612 7.86 23.91 0.75
C GLY A 612 8.38 22.98 1.85
N LYS A 613 7.57 22.84 2.91
CA LYS A 613 7.89 22.04 4.09
C LYS A 613 8.11 20.55 3.79
N GLU A 614 7.42 19.98 2.81
CA GLU A 614 7.61 18.56 2.45
C GLU A 614 9.00 18.33 1.84
N LEU A 615 9.45 19.24 0.98
CA LEU A 615 10.80 19.19 0.42
C LEU A 615 11.87 19.40 1.51
N ASP A 616 11.66 20.35 2.43
CA ASP A 616 12.60 20.59 3.53
C ASP A 616 12.75 19.36 4.45
N LEU A 617 11.63 18.73 4.82
CA LEU A 617 11.63 17.49 5.60
C LEU A 617 12.32 16.35 4.86
N THR A 618 12.09 16.24 3.55
CA THR A 618 12.68 15.19 2.71
C THR A 618 14.19 15.36 2.58
N VAL A 619 14.67 16.58 2.29
CA VAL A 619 16.12 16.87 2.24
C VAL A 619 16.78 16.61 3.59
N GLN A 620 16.13 16.97 4.70
CA GLN A 620 16.63 16.68 6.04
C GLN A 620 16.68 15.17 6.34
N ALA A 621 15.67 14.42 5.92
CA ALA A 621 15.59 12.97 6.14
C ALA A 621 16.65 12.21 5.31
N ILE A 622 16.84 12.57 4.03
CA ILE A 622 17.85 11.94 3.14
C ILE A 622 19.28 12.25 3.59
N SER A 623 19.50 13.32 4.35
CA SER A 623 20.83 13.63 4.90
C SER A 623 21.33 12.58 5.90
N ARG A 624 20.48 11.65 6.33
CA ARG A 624 20.89 10.56 7.22
C ARG A 624 21.50 9.39 6.42
N PRO A 625 22.63 8.81 6.85
CA PRO A 625 23.35 7.78 6.10
C PRO A 625 22.62 6.43 5.98
N ASP A 626 21.53 6.22 6.73
CA ASP A 626 20.65 5.04 6.70
C ASP A 626 19.56 5.12 5.61
N VAL A 627 19.37 6.29 4.97
CA VAL A 627 18.35 6.48 3.95
C VAL A 627 18.90 6.20 2.55
N ASN A 628 18.76 4.96 2.11
CA ASN A 628 19.08 4.54 0.74
C ASN A 628 17.89 4.77 -0.20
N LEU A 629 18.06 5.72 -1.14
CA LEU A 629 17.12 5.99 -2.23
C LEU A 629 17.42 5.12 -3.45
N ASP A 630 16.39 4.67 -4.15
CA ASP A 630 16.54 4.13 -5.51
C ASP A 630 16.78 5.26 -6.54
N ASP A 631 17.06 4.88 -7.79
CA ASP A 631 17.41 5.83 -8.85
C ASP A 631 16.23 6.75 -9.22
N ASP A 632 14.99 6.25 -9.08
CA ASP A 632 13.76 7.02 -9.36
C ASP A 632 13.46 8.01 -8.22
N GLU A 633 13.61 7.56 -6.97
CA GLU A 633 13.52 8.35 -5.75
C GLU A 633 14.56 9.49 -5.76
N GLN A 634 15.80 9.19 -6.15
CA GLN A 634 16.85 10.21 -6.28
C GLN A 634 16.52 11.23 -7.37
N ALA A 635 16.07 10.78 -8.55
CA ALA A 635 15.66 11.67 -9.63
C ALA A 635 14.49 12.58 -9.24
N PHE A 636 13.54 12.07 -8.44
CA PHE A 636 12.41 12.85 -7.94
C PHE A 636 12.83 13.97 -6.99
N VAL A 637 13.79 13.69 -6.10
CA VAL A 637 14.37 14.68 -5.19
C VAL A 637 15.12 15.75 -5.99
N ASP A 638 15.97 15.34 -6.92
CA ASP A 638 16.76 16.25 -7.75
C ASP A 638 15.86 17.18 -8.58
N ALA A 639 14.80 16.65 -9.17
CA ALA A 639 13.79 17.45 -9.88
C ALA A 639 13.09 18.46 -8.97
N SER A 640 12.72 18.04 -7.74
CA SER A 640 12.07 18.91 -6.75
C SER A 640 13.00 20.05 -6.30
N VAL A 641 14.28 19.76 -6.05
CA VAL A 641 15.30 20.75 -5.69
C VAL A 641 15.58 21.70 -6.86
N ALA A 642 15.70 21.18 -8.08
CA ALA A 642 15.92 21.98 -9.29
C ALA A 642 14.76 22.95 -9.54
N ARG A 643 13.52 22.51 -9.31
CA ARG A 643 12.33 23.35 -9.41
C ARG A 643 12.35 24.52 -8.42
N ARG A 644 12.69 24.27 -7.14
CA ARG A 644 12.85 25.33 -6.12
C ARG A 644 13.91 26.34 -6.54
N ALA A 645 15.05 25.86 -7.04
CA ALA A 645 16.11 26.73 -7.54
C ALA A 645 15.65 27.59 -8.74
N ALA A 646 14.90 27.02 -9.68
CA ALA A 646 14.37 27.74 -10.84
C ALA A 646 13.38 28.85 -10.43
N ILE A 647 12.49 28.57 -9.46
CA ILE A 647 11.53 29.55 -8.93
C ILE A 647 12.25 30.71 -8.23
N ARG A 648 13.25 30.41 -7.40
CA ARG A 648 14.09 31.45 -6.74
C ARG A 648 14.85 32.32 -7.74
N ARG A 649 15.35 31.75 -8.83
CA ARG A 649 16.01 32.52 -9.92
C ARG A 649 15.04 33.47 -10.61
N LYS A 650 13.82 33.02 -10.93
CA LYS A 650 12.77 33.88 -11.51
C LYS A 650 12.37 35.00 -10.56
N ALA A 651 12.17 34.70 -9.27
CA ALA A 651 11.81 35.71 -8.27
C ALA A 651 12.89 36.79 -8.12
N ARG A 652 14.17 36.42 -8.07
CA ARG A 652 15.29 37.39 -8.04
C ARG A 652 15.30 38.29 -9.28
N ARG A 653 15.14 37.72 -10.48
CA ARG A 653 15.09 38.51 -11.73
C ARG A 653 13.96 39.54 -11.71
N ILE A 654 12.77 39.15 -11.25
CA ILE A 654 11.61 40.05 -11.20
C ILE A 654 11.82 41.18 -10.18
N GLN A 655 12.41 40.88 -9.03
CA GLN A 655 12.79 41.90 -8.04
C GLN A 655 13.79 42.90 -8.61
N PHE A 656 14.81 42.43 -9.35
CA PHE A 656 15.77 43.31 -10.02
C PHE A 656 15.11 44.18 -11.10
N THR A 657 14.22 43.63 -11.94
CA THR A 657 13.57 44.40 -13.01
C THR A 657 12.62 45.47 -12.47
N VAL A 658 11.87 45.18 -11.41
CA VAL A 658 10.98 46.16 -10.76
C VAL A 658 11.80 47.28 -10.11
N GLY A 659 12.87 46.93 -9.40
CA GLY A 659 13.77 47.91 -8.79
C GLY A 659 14.42 48.84 -9.82
N ALA A 660 14.91 48.29 -10.93
CA ALA A 660 15.48 49.09 -12.02
C ALA A 660 14.46 50.05 -12.65
N GLY A 661 13.22 49.60 -12.87
CA GLY A 661 12.15 50.43 -13.45
C GLY A 661 11.79 51.65 -12.59
N VAL A 662 11.73 51.49 -11.26
CA VAL A 662 11.47 52.61 -10.33
C VAL A 662 12.58 53.66 -10.40
N ILE A 663 13.85 53.23 -10.42
CA ILE A 663 15.00 54.14 -10.52
C ILE A 663 14.95 54.92 -11.84
N VAL A 664 14.72 54.25 -12.97
CA VAL A 664 14.63 54.92 -14.29
C VAL A 664 13.52 55.96 -14.31
N SER A 665 12.34 55.64 -13.77
CA SER A 665 11.24 56.62 -13.73
C SER A 665 11.55 57.81 -12.84
N LEU A 666 12.23 57.62 -11.70
CA LEU A 666 12.61 58.70 -10.80
C LEU A 666 13.61 59.67 -11.47
N VAL A 667 14.57 59.12 -12.22
CA VAL A 667 15.51 59.90 -13.03
C VAL A 667 14.77 60.69 -14.11
N LEU A 668 13.85 60.07 -14.85
CA LEU A 668 13.07 60.74 -15.89
C LEU A 668 12.21 61.89 -15.33
N THR A 669 11.55 61.69 -14.19
CA THR A 669 10.78 62.75 -13.53
C THR A 669 11.68 63.91 -13.09
N CYS A 670 12.86 63.62 -12.54
CA CYS A 670 13.81 64.66 -12.14
C CYS A 670 14.29 65.48 -13.35
N VAL A 671 14.63 64.81 -14.45
CA VAL A 671 15.02 65.46 -15.72
C VAL A 671 13.87 66.32 -16.26
N ALA A 672 12.63 65.81 -16.29
CA ALA A 672 11.47 66.56 -16.75
C ALA A 672 11.24 67.84 -15.92
N VAL A 673 11.35 67.75 -14.59
CA VAL A 673 11.23 68.92 -13.69
C VAL A 673 12.33 69.95 -13.98
N LEU A 674 13.57 69.51 -14.18
CA LEU A 674 14.68 70.41 -14.52
C LEU A 674 14.45 71.13 -15.85
N LEU A 675 13.97 70.42 -16.88
CA LEU A 675 13.67 71.00 -18.20
C LEU A 675 12.51 72.02 -18.15
N VAL A 676 11.44 71.70 -17.42
CA VAL A 676 10.31 72.63 -17.21
C VAL A 676 10.77 73.87 -16.46
N TRP A 677 11.59 73.70 -15.43
CA TRP A 677 12.13 74.79 -14.63
C TRP A 677 13.03 75.71 -15.47
N SER A 678 13.96 75.15 -16.24
CA SER A 678 14.87 75.94 -17.08
C SER A 678 14.12 76.71 -18.17
N GLY A 679 13.17 76.06 -18.86
CA GLY A 679 12.38 76.71 -19.92
C GLY A 679 11.47 77.82 -19.38
N TYR A 680 10.90 77.63 -18.18
CA TYR A 680 10.03 78.65 -17.56
C TYR A 680 10.83 79.89 -17.13
N ARG A 681 12.05 79.70 -16.60
CA ARG A 681 12.95 80.81 -16.24
C ARG A 681 13.33 81.67 -17.45
N GLU A 682 13.71 81.03 -18.54
CA GLU A 682 14.07 81.72 -19.80
C GLU A 682 12.87 82.48 -20.38
N SER A 683 11.66 81.91 -20.30
CA SER A 683 10.42 82.56 -20.72
C SER A 683 10.09 83.82 -19.90
N LEU A 684 10.40 83.81 -18.60
CA LEU A 684 10.21 84.98 -17.73
C LEU A 684 11.23 86.08 -18.02
N ASP A 685 12.51 85.73 -18.19
CA ASP A 685 13.55 86.72 -18.50
C ASP A 685 13.27 87.42 -19.84
N THR A 686 12.90 86.66 -20.88
CA THR A 686 12.53 87.21 -22.20
C THR A 686 11.28 88.09 -22.14
N ALA A 687 10.23 87.64 -21.45
CA ALA A 687 9.01 88.41 -21.27
C ALA A 687 9.25 89.72 -20.49
N ALA A 688 10.09 89.68 -19.45
CA ALA A 688 10.44 90.84 -18.65
C ALA A 688 11.22 91.89 -19.46
N SER A 689 12.19 91.47 -20.27
CA SER A 689 12.95 92.37 -21.16
C SER A 689 12.10 93.01 -22.26
N LEU A 690 11.21 92.21 -22.89
CA LEU A 690 10.30 92.74 -23.91
C LEU A 690 9.30 93.73 -23.30
N LYS A 691 8.70 93.38 -22.16
CA LYS A 691 7.75 94.25 -21.46
C LYS A 691 8.43 95.55 -21.02
N SER A 692 9.60 95.50 -20.38
CA SER A 692 10.26 96.71 -19.89
C SER A 692 10.67 97.65 -21.03
N SER A 693 11.22 97.11 -22.13
CA SER A 693 11.57 97.91 -23.31
C SER A 693 10.34 98.53 -23.97
N SER A 694 9.26 97.76 -24.17
CA SER A 694 8.02 98.25 -24.76
C SER A 694 7.39 99.34 -23.89
N SER A 695 7.30 99.12 -22.58
CA SER A 695 6.75 100.08 -21.62
C SER A 695 7.58 101.36 -21.55
N ALA A 696 8.91 101.25 -21.57
CA ALA A 696 9.78 102.42 -21.60
C ALA A 696 9.57 103.25 -22.88
N GLN A 697 9.46 102.59 -24.05
CA GLN A 697 9.22 103.28 -25.33
C GLN A 697 7.83 103.94 -25.38
N SER A 698 6.78 103.23 -24.97
CA SER A 698 5.42 103.78 -24.98
C SER A 698 5.28 104.93 -23.98
N LEU A 699 5.81 104.78 -22.77
CA LEU A 699 5.76 105.84 -21.75
C LEU A 699 6.62 107.05 -22.16
N ALA A 700 7.81 106.84 -22.74
CA ALA A 700 8.62 107.93 -23.26
C ALA A 700 7.93 108.69 -24.39
N LEU A 701 7.21 108.01 -25.28
CA LEU A 701 6.42 108.65 -26.34
C LEU A 701 5.29 109.51 -25.74
N THR A 702 4.54 108.98 -24.79
CA THR A 702 3.45 109.70 -24.12
C THR A 702 3.96 110.93 -23.37
N VAL A 703 5.06 110.79 -22.62
CA VAL A 703 5.70 111.90 -21.90
C VAL A 703 6.27 112.95 -22.88
N SER A 704 6.83 112.51 -24.02
CA SER A 704 7.35 113.42 -25.06
C SER A 704 6.24 114.27 -25.72
N GLN A 705 5.02 113.74 -25.83
CA GLN A 705 3.88 114.46 -26.43
C GLN A 705 3.29 115.55 -25.53
N GLN A 706 3.52 115.50 -24.22
CA GLN A 706 2.92 116.42 -23.25
C GLN A 706 3.65 117.76 -23.10
N GLY A 707 4.82 117.94 -23.74
CA GLY A 707 5.61 119.17 -23.64
C GLY A 707 6.34 119.29 -22.29
N ASP A 708 6.84 120.49 -21.96
CA ASP A 708 7.67 120.75 -20.76
C ASP A 708 6.85 120.96 -19.46
N ASP A 709 5.69 120.31 -19.33
CA ASP A 709 4.84 120.40 -18.12
C ASP A 709 5.21 119.30 -17.11
N ALA A 710 6.05 119.67 -16.14
CA ALA A 710 6.53 118.77 -15.10
C ALA A 710 5.40 118.09 -14.30
N THR A 711 4.23 118.72 -14.17
CA THR A 711 3.10 118.18 -13.38
C THR A 711 2.39 117.07 -14.15
N LEU A 712 2.21 117.25 -15.46
CA LEU A 712 1.63 116.22 -16.33
C LEU A 712 2.58 115.03 -16.52
N MET A 713 3.89 115.27 -16.57
CA MET A 713 4.90 114.19 -16.59
C MET A 713 4.87 113.37 -15.28
N ASP A 714 4.78 114.01 -14.12
CA ASP A 714 4.70 113.30 -12.83
C ASP A 714 3.40 112.50 -12.71
N LEU A 715 2.26 113.05 -13.17
CA LEU A 715 0.96 112.38 -13.18
C LEU A 715 0.93 111.17 -14.13
N THR A 716 1.52 111.27 -15.32
CA THR A 716 1.59 110.13 -16.26
C THR A 716 2.50 109.02 -15.77
N VAL A 717 3.67 109.38 -15.22
CA VAL A 717 4.58 108.41 -14.60
C VAL A 717 3.92 107.78 -13.37
N ALA A 718 3.17 108.52 -12.55
CA ALA A 718 2.44 107.98 -11.41
C ALA A 718 1.31 107.02 -11.83
N ALA A 719 0.50 107.41 -12.82
CA ALA A 719 -0.58 106.56 -13.33
C ALA A 719 -0.05 105.25 -13.95
N GLU A 720 1.04 105.33 -14.72
CA GLU A 720 1.68 104.14 -15.30
C GLU A 720 2.37 103.29 -14.22
N PHE A 721 2.96 103.91 -13.19
CA PHE A 721 3.56 103.20 -12.06
C PHE A 721 2.53 102.39 -11.26
N ASP A 722 1.39 103.00 -10.95
CA ASP A 722 0.31 102.38 -10.18
C ASP A 722 -0.38 101.24 -10.93
N THR A 723 -0.46 101.33 -12.26
CA THR A 723 -1.17 100.35 -13.11
C THR A 723 -0.27 99.27 -13.71
N GLY A 724 0.92 99.64 -14.20
CA GLY A 724 1.78 98.75 -15.00
C GLY A 724 2.74 97.89 -14.21
N HIS A 725 2.77 98.07 -12.88
CA HIS A 725 3.44 97.22 -11.91
C HIS A 725 4.96 97.14 -12.06
N TYR A 726 5.61 98.21 -11.65
CA TYR A 726 7.04 98.41 -11.80
C TYR A 726 7.73 98.47 -10.43
N GLU A 727 8.96 97.95 -10.37
CA GLU A 727 9.85 98.13 -9.22
C GLU A 727 10.30 99.59 -9.14
N THR A 728 10.68 100.16 -10.28
CA THR A 728 11.11 101.56 -10.42
C THR A 728 10.75 102.12 -11.78
N ILE A 729 10.20 103.33 -11.83
CA ILE A 729 10.21 104.19 -13.01
C ILE A 729 10.98 105.46 -12.65
N SER A 730 12.05 105.75 -13.40
CA SER A 730 12.89 106.92 -13.17
C SER A 730 13.08 107.71 -14.46
N LEU A 731 12.74 108.99 -14.39
CA LEU A 731 12.94 109.97 -15.43
C LEU A 731 14.09 110.90 -15.02
N VAL A 732 15.17 110.90 -15.80
CA VAL A 732 16.36 111.70 -15.53
C VAL A 732 16.54 112.71 -16.66
N GLY A 733 16.70 114.00 -16.33
CA GLY A 733 16.97 115.04 -17.32
C GLY A 733 18.36 114.93 -17.94
N THR A 734 18.62 115.66 -19.02
CA THR A 734 19.96 115.69 -19.68
C THR A 734 21.10 116.19 -18.80
N ASN A 735 20.78 116.87 -17.69
CA ASN A 735 21.71 117.32 -16.66
C ASN A 735 22.01 116.26 -15.58
N GLY A 736 21.47 115.05 -15.73
CA GLY A 736 21.64 113.95 -14.77
C GLY A 736 20.82 114.10 -13.48
N LYS A 737 19.98 115.15 -13.34
CA LYS A 737 19.10 115.30 -12.17
C LYS A 737 17.80 114.51 -12.39
N PRO A 738 17.33 113.75 -11.38
CA PRO A 738 16.04 113.06 -11.48
C PRO A 738 14.92 114.10 -11.53
N LEU A 739 14.10 114.03 -12.58
CA LEU A 739 12.93 114.89 -12.77
C LEU A 739 11.72 114.27 -12.07
N VAL A 740 11.52 112.96 -12.26
CA VAL A 740 10.48 112.17 -11.59
C VAL A 740 11.08 110.81 -11.28
N SER A 741 10.94 110.34 -10.04
CA SER A 741 11.32 108.98 -9.69
C SER A 741 10.23 108.38 -8.81
N ARG A 742 9.76 107.20 -9.20
CA ARG A 742 8.82 106.39 -8.42
C ARG A 742 9.46 105.02 -8.21
N GLN A 743 9.53 104.61 -6.96
CA GLN A 743 10.09 103.32 -6.55
C GLN A 743 9.09 102.64 -5.63
N MET A 744 8.93 101.33 -5.79
CA MET A 744 7.99 100.58 -4.98
C MET A 744 8.56 100.47 -3.56
N ASN A 745 7.80 100.91 -2.56
CA ASN A 745 8.20 100.72 -1.16
C ASN A 745 8.28 99.22 -0.86
N SER A 746 9.36 98.81 -0.20
CA SER A 746 9.73 97.40 0.04
C SER A 746 8.54 96.58 0.53
N ARG A 747 8.07 95.64 -0.29
CA ARG A 747 7.04 94.67 0.08
C ARG A 747 7.71 93.39 0.56
N SER A 748 7.18 92.78 1.63
CA SER A 748 7.55 91.42 1.97
C SER A 748 7.13 90.49 0.84
N LEU A 749 8.12 89.82 0.23
CA LEU A 749 7.87 88.69 -0.65
C LEU A 749 7.24 87.58 0.20
N ASP A 750 6.02 87.18 -0.15
CA ASP A 750 5.30 86.06 0.46
C ASP A 750 5.87 84.71 -0.05
N VAL A 751 7.20 84.59 0.05
CA VAL A 751 8.04 83.53 -0.49
C VAL A 751 9.27 83.38 0.43
N PRO A 752 9.75 82.15 0.71
CA PRO A 752 10.93 81.95 1.55
C PRO A 752 12.18 82.67 1.03
N ALA A 753 12.95 83.27 1.93
CA ALA A 753 14.14 84.03 1.57
C ALA A 753 15.14 83.19 0.76
N TRP A 754 15.40 81.93 1.13
CA TRP A 754 16.31 81.05 0.40
C TRP A 754 15.91 80.88 -1.07
N PHE A 755 14.61 80.83 -1.37
CA PHE A 755 14.12 80.62 -2.72
C PHE A 755 14.28 81.87 -3.57
N ALA A 756 13.97 83.04 -3.00
CA ALA A 756 14.19 84.32 -3.67
C ALA A 756 15.68 84.52 -4.05
N HIS A 757 16.61 84.12 -3.17
CA HIS A 757 18.05 84.16 -3.45
C HIS A 757 18.48 83.13 -4.50
N ALA A 758 17.89 81.92 -4.51
CA ALA A 758 18.23 80.88 -5.47
C ALA A 758 17.73 81.18 -6.90
N VAL A 759 16.57 81.83 -7.01
CA VAL A 759 15.97 82.20 -8.30
C VAL A 759 16.72 83.37 -8.94
N ALA A 760 17.10 84.40 -8.17
CA ALA A 760 17.93 85.54 -8.61
C ALA A 760 17.65 86.01 -10.07
N LEU A 761 16.44 86.52 -10.33
CA LEU A 761 16.09 87.08 -11.65
C LEU A 761 16.87 88.38 -11.90
N ALA A 762 17.53 88.46 -13.05
CA ALA A 762 18.25 89.67 -13.46
C ALA A 762 17.28 90.85 -13.63
N PRO A 763 17.69 92.09 -13.32
CA PRO A 763 16.82 93.24 -13.53
C PRO A 763 16.74 93.53 -15.02
N ALA A 764 15.54 93.41 -15.59
CA ALA A 764 15.28 93.85 -16.95
C ALA A 764 15.11 95.38 -16.96
N HIS A 765 16.10 96.09 -17.50
CA HIS A 765 16.03 97.55 -17.64
C HIS A 765 15.46 97.91 -19.02
N GLY A 766 14.29 98.53 -19.03
CA GLY A 766 13.77 99.21 -20.22
C GLY A 766 14.25 100.65 -20.22
N VAL A 767 14.89 101.09 -21.30
CA VAL A 767 15.43 102.45 -21.38
C VAL A 767 14.97 103.11 -22.66
N ALA A 768 14.42 104.31 -22.56
CA ALA A 768 13.98 105.11 -23.70
C ALA A 768 14.34 106.58 -23.52
N THR A 769 14.64 107.26 -24.63
CA THR A 769 14.96 108.70 -24.63
C THR A 769 13.70 109.52 -24.85
N ILE A 770 13.51 110.57 -24.06
CA ILE A 770 12.40 111.52 -24.20
C ILE A 770 12.87 112.72 -25.01
N VAL A 771 12.06 113.12 -25.98
CA VAL A 771 12.35 114.21 -26.90
C VAL A 771 11.22 115.23 -26.84
N ILE A 772 11.52 116.46 -26.45
CA ILE A 772 10.55 117.56 -26.42
C ILE A 772 10.86 118.49 -27.61
N GLY A 773 9.97 118.51 -28.60
CA GLY A 773 10.23 119.16 -29.89
C GLY A 773 11.36 118.46 -30.66
N TRP A 774 12.51 119.12 -30.80
CA TRP A 774 13.71 118.59 -31.48
C TRP A 774 14.90 118.33 -30.55
N LYS A 775 14.73 118.53 -29.23
CA LYS A 775 15.83 118.41 -28.26
C LYS A 775 15.61 117.18 -27.36
N PRO A 776 16.67 116.39 -27.10
CA PRO A 776 16.60 115.36 -26.06
C PRO A 776 16.40 116.05 -24.70
N ALA A 777 15.34 115.67 -23.99
CA ALA A 777 14.97 116.25 -22.70
C ALA A 777 15.42 115.38 -21.52
N GLY A 778 15.51 114.06 -21.72
CA GLY A 778 15.94 113.14 -20.68
C GLY A 778 15.89 111.67 -21.09
N GLN A 779 16.17 110.80 -20.13
CA GLN A 779 16.13 109.36 -20.27
C GLN A 779 15.16 108.76 -19.25
N LEU A 780 14.28 107.90 -19.73
CA LEU A 780 13.32 107.16 -18.94
C LEU A 780 13.81 105.72 -18.76
N THR A 781 13.90 105.28 -17.51
CA THR A 781 14.23 103.90 -17.16
C THR A 781 13.05 103.26 -16.44
N VAL A 782 12.63 102.09 -16.93
CA VAL A 782 11.52 101.29 -16.40
C VAL A 782 12.06 99.92 -15.98
N VAL A 783 11.80 99.54 -14.72
CA VAL A 783 12.18 98.24 -14.15
C VAL A 783 10.91 97.53 -13.67
N PRO A 784 10.60 96.32 -14.17
CA PRO A 784 9.39 95.59 -13.80
C PRO A 784 9.47 94.98 -12.39
N ASP A 785 8.31 94.79 -11.74
CA ASP A 785 8.17 94.14 -10.43
C ASP A 785 8.54 92.64 -10.48
N ARG A 786 9.76 92.30 -10.04
CA ARG A 786 10.25 90.90 -9.98
C ARG A 786 9.59 90.08 -8.87
N GLY A 787 8.99 90.74 -7.87
CA GLY A 787 8.44 90.05 -6.71
C GLY A 787 7.30 89.10 -7.09
N ARG A 788 6.56 89.46 -8.13
CA ARG A 788 5.47 88.66 -8.67
C ARG A 788 5.92 87.42 -9.43
N ASP A 789 6.97 87.56 -10.22
CA ASP A 789 7.51 86.44 -11.00
C ASP A 789 8.17 85.42 -10.08
N VAL A 790 8.87 85.88 -9.03
CA VAL A 790 9.37 85.02 -7.94
C VAL A 790 8.21 84.32 -7.22
N LYS A 791 7.11 85.01 -6.90
CA LYS A 791 5.93 84.39 -6.26
C LYS A 791 5.25 83.36 -7.18
N ARG A 792 5.18 83.61 -8.48
CA ARG A 792 4.66 82.64 -9.47
C ARG A 792 5.54 81.40 -9.56
N MET A 793 6.87 81.57 -9.64
CA MET A 793 7.81 80.44 -9.62
C MET A 793 7.71 79.62 -8.33
N TRP A 794 7.47 80.28 -7.19
CA TRP A 794 7.24 79.58 -5.92
C TRP A 794 5.97 78.73 -5.96
N SER A 795 4.85 79.28 -6.45
CA SER A 795 3.62 78.51 -6.61
C SER A 795 3.77 77.32 -7.57
N LEU A 796 4.54 77.49 -8.65
CA LEU A 796 4.86 76.40 -9.58
C LEU A 796 5.73 75.32 -8.93
N LEU A 797 6.75 75.71 -8.15
CA LEU A 797 7.57 74.74 -7.40
C LEU A 797 6.70 73.91 -6.45
N LEU A 798 5.81 74.56 -5.69
CA LEU A 798 4.91 73.86 -4.78
C LEU A 798 3.97 72.90 -5.53
N MET A 799 3.41 73.33 -6.66
CA MET A 799 2.57 72.48 -7.50
C MET A 799 3.33 71.26 -8.05
N ILE A 800 4.57 71.47 -8.52
CA ILE A 800 5.45 70.38 -8.99
C ILE A 800 5.76 69.42 -7.85
N LEU A 801 6.10 69.91 -6.66
CA LEU A 801 6.37 69.06 -5.49
C LEU A 801 5.17 68.20 -5.10
N VAL A 802 3.96 68.76 -5.15
CA VAL A 802 2.73 67.99 -4.92
C VAL A 802 2.55 66.91 -5.99
N TYR A 803 2.74 67.25 -7.27
CA TYR A 803 2.60 66.28 -8.37
C TYR A 803 3.64 65.15 -8.28
N VAL A 804 4.90 65.49 -7.99
CA VAL A 804 5.98 64.52 -7.78
C VAL A 804 5.67 63.64 -6.56
N SER A 805 5.18 64.21 -5.46
CA SER A 805 4.80 63.45 -4.27
C SER A 805 3.67 62.45 -4.56
N VAL A 806 2.61 62.89 -5.27
CA VAL A 806 1.48 62.01 -5.65
C VAL A 806 1.95 60.88 -6.56
N THR A 807 2.72 61.20 -7.60
CA THR A 807 3.23 60.20 -8.55
C THR A 807 4.18 59.20 -7.90
N LEU A 808 5.07 59.66 -7.01
CA LEU A 808 5.95 58.80 -6.24
C LEU A 808 5.16 57.87 -5.31
N THR A 809 4.13 58.40 -4.64
CA THR A 809 3.27 57.61 -3.75
C THR A 809 2.55 56.52 -4.54
N VAL A 810 1.95 56.85 -5.69
CA VAL A 810 1.29 55.87 -6.57
C VAL A 810 2.28 54.80 -7.04
N MET A 811 3.48 55.20 -7.48
CA MET A 811 4.50 54.25 -7.95
C MET A 811 4.96 53.30 -6.84
N ILE A 812 5.19 53.80 -5.62
CA ILE A 812 5.54 52.98 -4.46
C ILE A 812 4.40 52.02 -4.11
N SER A 813 3.15 52.49 -4.11
CA SER A 813 1.98 51.64 -3.84
C SER A 813 1.81 50.53 -4.88
N VAL A 814 1.96 50.84 -6.18
CA VAL A 814 1.87 49.82 -7.24
C VAL A 814 3.02 48.82 -7.14
N SER A 815 4.24 49.29 -6.89
CA SER A 815 5.42 48.43 -6.75
C SER A 815 5.32 47.52 -5.52
N THR A 816 4.83 48.04 -4.40
CA THR A 816 4.60 47.25 -3.18
C THR A 816 3.48 46.23 -3.37
N MET A 817 2.37 46.59 -4.02
CA MET A 817 1.31 45.62 -4.37
C MET A 817 1.83 44.51 -5.30
N PHE A 818 2.62 44.86 -6.31
CA PHE A 818 3.19 43.89 -7.24
C PHE A 818 4.17 42.94 -6.54
N LEU A 819 5.06 43.47 -5.69
CA LEU A 819 5.99 42.69 -4.89
C LEU A 819 5.26 41.84 -3.83
N ALA A 820 4.19 42.33 -3.22
CA ALA A 820 3.39 41.59 -2.24
C ALA A 820 2.65 40.42 -2.91
N ARG A 821 1.99 40.65 -4.05
CA ARG A 821 1.34 39.61 -4.84
C ARG A 821 2.33 38.54 -5.29
N HIS A 822 3.53 38.96 -5.69
CA HIS A 822 4.57 38.03 -6.11
C HIS A 822 5.22 37.28 -4.94
N ARG A 823 5.39 37.91 -3.77
CA ARG A 823 5.80 37.22 -2.54
C ARG A 823 4.78 36.18 -2.12
N ALA A 824 3.48 36.49 -2.20
CA ALA A 824 2.42 35.53 -1.92
C ALA A 824 2.47 34.32 -2.87
N LEU A 825 2.73 34.53 -4.16
CA LEU A 825 2.94 33.46 -5.16
C LEU A 825 4.19 32.60 -4.88
N VAL A 826 5.23 33.19 -4.30
CA VAL A 826 6.45 32.44 -3.91
C VAL A 826 6.21 31.68 -2.60
N GLN A 827 5.52 32.28 -1.64
CA GLN A 827 5.13 31.66 -0.36
C GLN A 827 4.06 30.59 -0.49
N SER A 828 3.31 30.53 -1.60
CA SER A 828 2.43 29.39 -1.88
C SER A 828 3.17 28.18 -2.46
N VAL A 829 4.46 28.33 -2.78
CA VAL A 829 5.33 27.29 -3.35
C VAL A 829 6.47 26.90 -2.40
N GLU A 830 6.92 27.84 -1.54
CA GLU A 830 7.66 27.55 -0.31
C GLU A 830 6.71 27.13 0.82
#